data_AF-A0A9E3J335-F1
#
_entry.id   AF-A0A9E3J335-F1
#
_cell.length_a   1.000
_cell.length_b   1.000
_cell.length_c   1.000
_cell.angle_alpha   90.00
_cell.angle_beta   90.00
_cell.angle_gamma   90.00
#
_symmetry.space_group_name_H-M   'P 1'
#
loop_
_entity.id
_entity.type
_entity.pdbx_description
1 polymer ?
#
loop_
_entity_poly.entity_id
_entity_poly.type
_entity_poly.pdbx_seq_one_letter_code
_entity_poly.pdbx_strand_id
1 'polypeptide(L)'
;AFEIWVYSPRVEGVHLRFGKVARGGLRWSDRREDFRTEILGLVKAQMVKNTVIVPVGAKGGFVAKQLPDPAVDRDAWLAEGIASYKMFISALLDITDNMVAGEVVPPADVVRHDEDDTYLVVAADKGTATFSDIANGVAESYNFWLGDAFASGGSAGYDHKGMGITARGAWESVKRHFRELDLDTQSEDFTVVGIGDMSGDVFGNGMLLSEHIRLVAAFDHRHIFIDPKPDAATSYAERRRIFELPRSSWADYNTELISAGGGVFPRTAKSIPVNAHIREALGIEDKVAKMTPADLMKAILKAPVDLLWNGGIGTYVKASTETHADVGDKANDPIRVDGADLRVRVVGEGGNLGLTQLGRIEFALHGGKINTDAIDNSAGVDTSDHEVNIKILLNGLVTEGDMTVKQRNKLLAEMTDEVGRLVLRNNYAQNTAIANALAQSKDMLHAQQRFMRHLVREGHLDRALEFLPTDRQIRERLGAAQGLTSPETAVLLAYTKITVAEELLHTSLPDDPYLHGLLHTYFPAALREKFPEQIDNHPLHREITTTVLVNDTVNTGGTTYLHRLREETGASLEEIVRAQTVARAIFRSGVVWDGVESLDNQVEAAVLTRIRLHSRRLVERGTRWLLNNRPQPLQLAETVEFFGDRVEQVWSQLPKLLRGADLEWYQKIYDELSGAGVPDELATRVAGFSSAFPTLDIVSVADRMGRDPMDVAEVYYDLADRLHITQLMDRIIELPRADRWQSMARASIREDLYAAHSALTADVLAVGNGTSTPEQRFKAWEEKNAPILSRARTTLDEIQGSDAFDLANLSVAMRTMRTLLRQHS
;
A
#
# COMPACT_ATOMS: atom_id res chain seq x y z
N ALA A 1 9.76 -21.54 8.31
CA ALA A 1 9.29 -21.95 6.96
C ALA A 1 8.93 -23.43 7.03
N PHE A 2 7.79 -23.80 6.44
CA PHE A 2 7.34 -25.18 6.33
C PHE A 2 7.68 -25.70 4.93
N GLU A 3 8.03 -26.98 4.84
CA GLU A 3 8.36 -27.64 3.60
C GLU A 3 7.61 -28.97 3.50
N ILE A 4 6.88 -29.14 2.40
CA ILE A 4 6.41 -30.45 1.96
C ILE A 4 7.33 -30.93 0.84
N TRP A 5 7.99 -32.06 1.06
CA TRP A 5 8.86 -32.69 0.07
C TRP A 5 8.22 -33.98 -0.46
N VAL A 6 8.12 -34.09 -1.78
CA VAL A 6 7.53 -35.24 -2.46
C VAL A 6 8.59 -35.90 -3.33
N TYR A 7 8.78 -37.20 -3.15
CA TYR A 7 9.68 -37.99 -3.98
C TYR A 7 9.03 -39.31 -4.40
N SER A 8 8.96 -39.56 -5.70
CA SER A 8 8.55 -40.84 -6.28
C SER A 8 9.38 -41.16 -7.54
N PRO A 9 9.28 -42.37 -8.09
CA PRO A 9 9.89 -42.70 -9.39
C PRO A 9 9.37 -41.87 -10.58
N ARG A 10 8.21 -41.23 -10.44
CA ARG A 10 7.56 -40.42 -11.50
C ARG A 10 7.66 -38.92 -11.26
N VAL A 11 7.59 -38.46 -10.01
CA VAL A 11 7.59 -37.04 -9.66
C VAL A 11 8.58 -36.72 -8.54
N GLU A 12 9.17 -35.54 -8.60
CA GLU A 12 9.85 -34.91 -7.47
C GLU A 12 9.29 -33.52 -7.31
N GLY A 13 8.98 -33.10 -6.10
CA GLY A 13 8.36 -31.81 -5.89
C GLY A 13 8.58 -31.27 -4.49
N VAL A 14 8.45 -29.96 -4.39
CA VAL A 14 8.54 -29.25 -3.12
C VAL A 14 7.40 -28.23 -3.05
N HIS A 15 6.85 -28.02 -1.86
CA HIS A 15 6.00 -26.89 -1.55
C HIS A 15 6.54 -26.19 -0.30
N LEU A 16 6.93 -24.92 -0.44
CA LEU A 16 7.48 -24.08 0.62
C LEU A 16 6.44 -23.04 1.02
N ARG A 17 6.25 -22.82 2.32
CA ARG A 17 5.41 -21.73 2.84
C ARG A 17 5.98 -21.10 4.11
N PHE A 18 5.63 -19.85 4.36
CA PHE A 18 6.14 -19.07 5.51
C PHE A 18 5.12 -18.84 6.63
N GLY A 19 3.95 -19.49 6.56
CA GLY A 19 2.91 -19.47 7.58
C GLY A 19 1.88 -20.57 7.30
N LYS A 20 0.93 -20.79 8.21
CA LYS A 20 -0.14 -21.79 8.05
C LYS A 20 -1.11 -21.39 6.94
N VAL A 21 -1.63 -20.16 7.02
CA VAL A 21 -2.45 -19.55 5.98
C VAL A 21 -1.53 -18.96 4.92
N ALA A 22 -1.21 -19.75 3.90
CA ALA A 22 -0.26 -19.36 2.87
C ALA A 22 -0.73 -19.79 1.48
N ARG A 23 -0.30 -19.05 0.46
CA ARG A 23 -0.73 -19.26 -0.91
C ARG A 23 0.39 -19.04 -1.90
N GLY A 24 0.44 -19.93 -2.90
CA GLY A 24 1.53 -19.98 -3.85
C GLY A 24 1.21 -20.68 -5.16
N GLY A 25 1.79 -20.17 -6.24
CA GLY A 25 1.75 -20.85 -7.53
C GLY A 25 2.58 -22.15 -7.52
N LEU A 26 2.11 -23.18 -8.24
CA LEU A 26 2.82 -24.44 -8.46
C LEU A 26 3.47 -24.48 -9.84
N ARG A 27 4.81 -24.47 -9.90
CA ARG A 27 5.56 -24.48 -11.16
C ARG A 27 5.82 -25.90 -11.65
N TRP A 28 5.54 -26.16 -12.94
CA TRP A 28 6.14 -27.30 -13.62
C TRP A 28 7.54 -26.89 -14.08
N SER A 29 8.56 -27.38 -13.39
CA SER A 29 9.95 -27.03 -13.66
C SER A 29 10.60 -28.02 -14.63
N ASP A 30 11.39 -27.49 -15.56
CA ASP A 30 12.31 -28.20 -16.44
C ASP A 30 13.72 -28.34 -15.83
N ARG A 31 13.95 -27.74 -14.64
CA ARG A 31 15.25 -27.65 -13.97
C ARG A 31 15.48 -28.80 -12.98
N ARG A 32 15.62 -30.03 -13.47
CA ARG A 32 15.73 -31.22 -12.62
C ARG A 32 16.80 -31.14 -11.52
N GLU A 33 17.94 -30.50 -11.77
CA GLU A 33 19.08 -30.47 -10.85
C GLU A 33 18.96 -29.42 -9.74
N ASP A 34 18.25 -28.32 -9.96
CA ASP A 34 18.20 -27.17 -9.04
C ASP A 34 16.82 -26.53 -8.86
N PHE A 35 15.73 -27.23 -9.22
CA PHE A 35 14.36 -26.73 -9.06
C PHE A 35 14.06 -26.31 -7.61
N ARG A 36 14.61 -26.98 -6.60
CA ARG A 36 14.37 -26.62 -5.19
C ARG A 36 14.94 -25.22 -4.86
N THR A 37 16.09 -24.86 -5.42
CA THR A 37 16.67 -23.51 -5.33
C THR A 37 15.85 -22.50 -6.13
N GLU A 38 15.34 -22.89 -7.30
CA GLU A 38 14.40 -22.08 -8.08
C GLU A 38 13.14 -21.76 -7.25
N ILE A 39 12.49 -22.76 -6.66
CA ILE A 39 11.27 -22.57 -5.86
C ILE A 39 11.56 -21.72 -4.61
N LEU A 40 12.71 -21.91 -3.96
CA LEU A 40 13.14 -21.08 -2.83
C LEU A 40 13.30 -19.60 -3.21
N GLY A 41 13.81 -19.30 -4.41
CA GLY A 41 13.89 -17.92 -4.91
C GLY A 41 12.51 -17.31 -5.15
N LEU A 42 11.60 -18.08 -5.74
CA LEU A 42 10.24 -17.63 -6.08
C LEU A 42 9.37 -17.37 -4.84
N VAL A 43 9.46 -18.22 -3.81
CA VAL A 43 8.65 -18.03 -2.59
C VAL A 43 9.02 -16.73 -1.85
N LYS A 44 10.30 -16.32 -1.91
CA LYS A 44 10.75 -15.06 -1.31
C LYS A 44 10.13 -13.85 -1.99
N ALA A 45 10.11 -13.83 -3.33
CA ALA A 45 9.41 -12.77 -4.07
C ALA A 45 7.90 -12.78 -3.77
N GLN A 46 7.31 -13.96 -3.56
CA GLN A 46 5.90 -14.10 -3.23
C GLN A 46 5.55 -13.49 -1.85
N MET A 47 6.48 -13.51 -0.89
CA MET A 47 6.26 -12.90 0.43
C MET A 47 5.97 -11.40 0.33
N VAL A 48 6.74 -10.67 -0.46
CA VAL A 48 6.56 -9.22 -0.69
C VAL A 48 5.28 -8.95 -1.48
N LYS A 49 4.96 -9.80 -2.46
CA LYS A 49 3.76 -9.67 -3.28
C LYS A 49 2.45 -9.90 -2.50
N ASN A 50 2.46 -10.83 -1.55
CA ASN A 50 1.28 -11.19 -0.77
C ASN A 50 0.99 -10.22 0.40
N THR A 51 1.77 -9.16 0.59
CA THR A 51 1.61 -8.24 1.74
C THR A 51 0.30 -7.47 1.79
N VAL A 52 -0.47 -7.52 0.71
CA VAL A 52 -1.77 -6.84 0.57
C VAL A 52 -2.94 -7.76 0.90
N ILE A 53 -2.72 -9.08 0.93
CA ILE A 53 -3.73 -10.13 1.05
C ILE A 53 -3.57 -10.93 2.34
N VAL A 54 -4.57 -11.77 2.64
CA VAL A 54 -4.60 -12.61 3.83
C VAL A 54 -3.48 -13.65 3.89
N PRO A 55 -3.28 -14.53 2.89
CA PRO A 55 -2.30 -15.59 2.99
C PRO A 55 -0.88 -15.08 2.77
N VAL A 56 0.06 -15.52 3.61
CA VAL A 56 1.49 -15.26 3.39
C VAL A 56 2.02 -16.00 2.16
N GLY A 57 3.25 -15.70 1.75
CA GLY A 57 3.87 -16.31 0.58
C GLY A 57 4.07 -17.81 0.71
N ALA A 58 3.60 -18.55 -0.30
CA ALA A 58 4.01 -19.93 -0.58
C ALA A 58 4.47 -20.08 -2.03
N LYS A 59 5.17 -21.17 -2.32
CA LYS A 59 5.47 -21.59 -3.68
C LYS A 59 5.73 -23.08 -3.70
N GLY A 60 5.21 -23.74 -4.72
CA GLY A 60 5.60 -25.11 -5.00
C GLY A 60 6.12 -25.28 -6.40
N GLY A 61 6.73 -26.43 -6.64
CA GLY A 61 7.09 -26.86 -7.96
C GLY A 61 7.43 -28.33 -8.01
N PHE A 62 7.24 -28.90 -9.19
CA PHE A 62 7.47 -30.31 -9.43
C PHE A 62 8.21 -30.53 -10.75
N VAL A 63 8.90 -31.66 -10.81
CA VAL A 63 9.61 -32.19 -11.97
C VAL A 63 9.02 -33.56 -12.29
N ALA A 64 8.50 -33.73 -13.51
CA ALA A 64 8.09 -35.02 -14.03
C ALA A 64 9.31 -35.77 -14.57
N LYS A 65 9.60 -36.95 -14.02
CA LYS A 65 10.83 -37.73 -14.26
C LYS A 65 10.77 -38.62 -15.51
N GLN A 66 9.56 -38.92 -15.98
CA GLN A 66 9.31 -39.90 -17.04
C GLN A 66 8.64 -39.26 -18.27
N LEU A 67 8.97 -38.00 -18.55
CA LEU A 67 8.41 -37.27 -19.70
C LEU A 67 8.88 -37.89 -21.03
N PRO A 68 7.94 -38.26 -21.93
CA PRO A 68 8.24 -38.58 -23.32
C PRO A 68 8.94 -37.43 -24.07
N ASP A 69 9.54 -37.69 -25.23
CA ASP A 69 10.11 -36.61 -26.06
C ASP A 69 8.98 -35.77 -26.70
N PRO A 70 8.84 -34.48 -26.38
CA PRO A 70 7.78 -33.64 -26.92
C PRO A 70 7.91 -33.37 -28.42
N ALA A 71 9.09 -33.60 -29.03
CA ALA A 71 9.27 -33.54 -30.48
C ALA A 71 8.68 -34.78 -31.19
N VAL A 72 8.50 -35.88 -30.46
CA VAL A 72 7.94 -37.14 -30.97
C VAL A 72 6.44 -37.24 -30.66
N ASP A 73 6.04 -36.99 -29.41
CA ASP A 73 4.65 -37.07 -28.97
C ASP A 73 4.35 -36.03 -27.87
N ARG A 74 3.86 -34.87 -28.31
CA ARG A 74 3.52 -33.75 -27.43
C ARG A 74 2.32 -34.05 -26.52
N ASP A 75 1.38 -34.85 -26.99
CA ASP A 75 0.17 -35.17 -26.22
C ASP A 75 0.50 -36.13 -25.08
N ALA A 76 1.35 -37.13 -25.33
CA ALA A 76 1.88 -38.00 -24.28
C ALA A 76 2.75 -37.23 -23.27
N TRP A 77 3.55 -36.27 -23.72
CA TRP A 77 4.31 -35.38 -22.84
C TRP A 77 3.41 -34.57 -21.90
N LEU A 78 2.35 -33.97 -22.44
CA LEU A 78 1.39 -33.20 -21.64
C LEU A 78 0.60 -34.10 -20.69
N ALA A 79 0.17 -35.29 -21.15
CA ALA A 79 -0.55 -36.25 -20.33
C ALA A 79 0.29 -36.73 -19.14
N GLU A 80 1.58 -37.01 -19.33
CA GLU A 80 2.49 -37.38 -18.24
C GLU A 80 2.73 -36.22 -17.27
N GLY A 81 2.84 -34.98 -17.78
CA GLY A 81 2.91 -33.79 -16.96
C GLY A 81 1.68 -33.61 -16.07
N ILE A 82 0.47 -33.79 -16.63
CA ILE A 82 -0.79 -33.75 -15.89
C ILE A 82 -0.87 -34.89 -14.85
N ALA A 83 -0.44 -36.10 -15.22
CA ALA A 83 -0.42 -37.23 -14.29
C ALA A 83 0.54 -36.99 -13.11
N SER A 84 1.72 -36.43 -13.39
CA SER A 84 2.71 -36.05 -12.37
C SER A 84 2.19 -34.93 -11.48
N TYR A 85 1.50 -33.93 -12.06
CA TYR A 85 0.86 -32.86 -11.29
C TYR A 85 -0.22 -33.41 -10.35
N LYS A 86 -1.12 -34.27 -10.83
CA LYS A 86 -2.13 -34.93 -9.99
C LYS A 86 -1.49 -35.70 -8.83
N MET A 87 -0.44 -36.48 -9.12
CA MET A 87 0.31 -37.22 -8.09
C MET A 87 0.94 -36.29 -7.06
N PHE A 88 1.49 -35.15 -7.49
CA PHE A 88 2.03 -34.15 -6.59
C PHE A 88 0.95 -33.54 -5.69
N ILE A 89 -0.19 -33.11 -6.25
CA ILE A 89 -1.33 -32.59 -5.45
C ILE A 89 -1.84 -33.62 -4.45
N SER A 90 -2.04 -34.87 -4.89
CA SER A 90 -2.43 -35.97 -4.00
C SER A 90 -1.45 -36.13 -2.84
N ALA A 91 -0.14 -36.12 -3.11
CA ALA A 91 0.87 -36.24 -2.06
C ALA A 91 0.88 -35.05 -1.08
N LEU A 92 0.52 -33.84 -1.53
CA LEU A 92 0.34 -32.71 -0.61
C LEU A 92 -0.86 -32.95 0.33
N LEU A 93 -1.98 -33.42 -0.22
CA LEU A 93 -3.21 -33.68 0.54
C LEU A 93 -3.10 -34.91 1.45
N ASP A 94 -2.30 -35.92 1.09
CA ASP A 94 -2.07 -37.13 1.90
C ASP A 94 -1.47 -36.83 3.29
N ILE A 95 -0.85 -35.64 3.47
CA ILE A 95 -0.22 -35.22 4.73
C ILE A 95 -0.80 -33.95 5.34
N THR A 96 -1.80 -33.34 4.70
CA THR A 96 -2.44 -32.09 5.17
C THR A 96 -3.69 -32.47 5.98
N ASP A 97 -3.91 -31.85 7.15
CA ASP A 97 -5.12 -32.11 7.93
C ASP A 97 -6.36 -31.58 7.19
N ASN A 98 -7.51 -32.21 7.37
CA ASN A 98 -8.78 -31.75 6.83
C ASN A 98 -9.63 -31.05 7.90
N MET A 99 -10.68 -30.33 7.50
CA MET A 99 -11.65 -29.74 8.44
C MET A 99 -13.07 -30.22 8.11
N VAL A 100 -13.68 -30.97 9.03
CA VAL A 100 -15.02 -31.54 8.82
C VAL A 100 -15.94 -31.03 9.91
N ALA A 101 -16.98 -30.29 9.52
CA ALA A 101 -17.93 -29.67 10.44
C ALA A 101 -17.25 -28.81 11.54
N GLY A 102 -16.17 -28.10 11.18
CA GLY A 102 -15.40 -27.26 12.08
C GLY A 102 -14.33 -27.99 12.90
N GLU A 103 -14.28 -29.33 12.85
CA GLU A 103 -13.31 -30.15 13.58
C GLU A 103 -12.14 -30.55 12.69
N VAL A 104 -10.92 -30.52 13.25
CA VAL A 104 -9.71 -30.96 12.55
C VAL A 104 -9.69 -32.49 12.45
N VAL A 105 -9.55 -32.99 11.22
CA VAL A 105 -9.46 -34.42 10.93
C VAL A 105 -8.09 -34.73 10.30
N PRO A 106 -7.16 -35.36 11.04
CA PRO A 106 -5.85 -35.69 10.50
C PRO A 106 -5.89 -36.85 9.49
N PRO A 107 -4.89 -36.96 8.58
CA PRO A 107 -4.77 -38.11 7.69
C PRO A 107 -4.54 -39.42 8.46
N ALA A 108 -5.16 -40.52 7.99
CA ALA A 108 -5.24 -41.77 8.74
C ALA A 108 -3.89 -42.46 9.01
N ASP A 109 -2.96 -42.42 8.05
CA ASP A 109 -1.69 -43.15 8.10
C ASP A 109 -0.47 -42.23 8.30
N VAL A 110 -0.69 -41.07 8.93
CA VAL A 110 0.35 -40.05 9.16
C VAL A 110 0.68 -39.92 10.65
N VAL A 111 1.97 -40.07 10.99
CA VAL A 111 2.48 -39.76 12.33
C VAL A 111 2.76 -38.27 12.40
N ARG A 112 1.98 -37.55 13.21
CA ARG A 112 2.03 -36.09 13.31
C ARG A 112 2.99 -35.67 14.42
N HIS A 113 3.99 -34.89 14.04
CA HIS A 113 4.91 -34.22 14.96
C HIS A 113 4.66 -32.71 15.04
N ASP A 114 4.00 -32.16 14.02
CA ASP A 114 3.63 -30.76 13.91
C ASP A 114 2.22 -30.53 14.50
N GLU A 115 1.87 -29.26 14.66
CA GLU A 115 0.54 -28.81 15.06
C GLU A 115 -0.51 -28.96 13.95
N ASP A 116 -1.78 -28.78 14.29
CA ASP A 116 -2.90 -28.83 13.34
C ASP A 116 -2.71 -27.84 12.19
N ASP A 117 -2.92 -28.33 10.97
CA ASP A 117 -2.74 -27.59 9.73
C ASP A 117 -3.74 -28.01 8.65
N THR A 118 -4.83 -27.27 8.58
CA THR A 118 -5.94 -27.54 7.65
C THR A 118 -5.92 -26.69 6.39
N TYR A 119 -5.05 -25.68 6.31
CA TYR A 119 -5.08 -24.70 5.21
C TYR A 119 -3.98 -24.94 4.19
N LEU A 120 -4.38 -25.37 2.99
CA LEU A 120 -3.50 -25.51 1.83
C LEU A 120 -4.19 -24.97 0.59
N VAL A 121 -3.72 -23.81 0.09
CA VAL A 121 -4.23 -23.21 -1.15
C VAL A 121 -3.11 -23.06 -2.17
N VAL A 122 -3.40 -23.53 -3.39
CA VAL A 122 -2.46 -23.51 -4.51
C VAL A 122 -2.95 -22.56 -5.60
N ALA A 123 -2.05 -22.14 -6.47
CA ALA A 123 -2.37 -21.36 -7.66
C ALA A 123 -1.60 -21.87 -8.88
N ALA A 124 -2.01 -21.42 -10.06
CA ALA A 124 -1.27 -21.68 -11.28
C ALA A 124 0.05 -20.88 -11.32
N ASP A 125 1.06 -21.42 -12.00
CA ASP A 125 2.33 -20.77 -12.33
C ASP A 125 2.79 -21.20 -13.73
N LYS A 126 4.05 -20.95 -14.08
CA LYS A 126 4.67 -21.39 -15.34
C LYS A 126 4.50 -22.91 -15.48
N GLY A 127 3.93 -23.31 -16.62
CA GLY A 127 3.68 -24.71 -16.99
C GLY A 127 2.40 -25.30 -16.41
N THR A 128 1.65 -24.58 -15.56
CA THR A 128 0.41 -25.07 -14.92
C THR A 128 -0.77 -24.10 -15.08
N ALA A 129 -0.66 -23.12 -15.99
CA ALA A 129 -1.65 -22.05 -16.20
C ALA A 129 -3.11 -22.52 -16.30
N THR A 130 -3.37 -23.70 -16.85
CA THR A 130 -4.73 -24.26 -17.04
C THR A 130 -5.05 -25.39 -16.05
N PHE A 131 -4.27 -25.58 -14.99
CA PHE A 131 -4.36 -26.76 -14.12
C PHE A 131 -5.16 -26.52 -12.83
N SER A 132 -5.72 -25.33 -12.58
CA SER A 132 -6.51 -25.05 -11.37
C SER A 132 -7.71 -26.00 -11.22
N ASP A 133 -8.46 -26.25 -12.29
CA ASP A 133 -9.58 -27.20 -12.26
C ASP A 133 -9.13 -28.64 -11.99
N ILE A 134 -7.92 -29.00 -12.44
CA ILE A 134 -7.32 -30.31 -12.14
C ILE A 134 -7.02 -30.44 -10.65
N ALA A 135 -6.45 -29.39 -10.04
CA ALA A 135 -6.17 -29.36 -8.61
C ALA A 135 -7.46 -29.40 -7.77
N ASN A 136 -8.46 -28.60 -8.14
CA ASN A 136 -9.77 -28.60 -7.48
C ASN A 136 -10.45 -29.97 -7.56
N GLY A 137 -10.44 -30.61 -8.73
CA GLY A 137 -11.00 -31.96 -8.87
C GLY A 137 -10.27 -33.03 -8.02
N VAL A 138 -8.96 -32.87 -7.78
CA VAL A 138 -8.24 -33.74 -6.83
C VAL A 138 -8.67 -33.44 -5.39
N ALA A 139 -8.74 -32.17 -4.99
CA ALA A 139 -9.19 -31.78 -3.65
C ALA A 139 -10.62 -32.26 -3.33
N GLU A 140 -11.54 -32.15 -4.30
CA GLU A 140 -12.90 -32.69 -4.20
C GLU A 140 -12.90 -34.22 -4.02
N SER A 141 -12.04 -34.95 -4.74
CA SER A 141 -11.94 -36.42 -4.57
C SER A 141 -11.42 -36.85 -3.20
N TYR A 142 -10.69 -35.96 -2.52
CA TYR A 142 -10.25 -36.14 -1.13
C TYR A 142 -11.29 -35.70 -0.10
N ASN A 143 -12.43 -35.14 -0.53
CA ASN A 143 -13.38 -34.43 0.33
C ASN A 143 -12.68 -33.36 1.19
N PHE A 144 -11.67 -32.71 0.62
CA PHE A 144 -10.95 -31.65 1.31
C PHE A 144 -11.87 -30.43 1.48
N TRP A 145 -11.89 -29.85 2.67
CA TRP A 145 -12.91 -28.87 3.07
C TRP A 145 -12.95 -27.60 2.22
N LEU A 146 -11.82 -27.21 1.61
CA LEU A 146 -11.78 -26.07 0.69
C LEU A 146 -12.50 -26.37 -0.64
N GLY A 147 -12.63 -27.63 -1.06
CA GLY A 147 -13.24 -28.01 -2.32
C GLY A 147 -12.64 -27.25 -3.52
N ASP A 148 -13.48 -26.55 -4.28
CA ASP A 148 -13.10 -25.72 -5.44
C ASP A 148 -12.49 -24.35 -5.07
N ALA A 149 -12.28 -24.08 -3.78
CA ALA A 149 -11.45 -22.99 -3.27
C ALA A 149 -9.98 -23.40 -3.07
N PHE A 150 -9.65 -24.70 -3.21
CA PHE A 150 -8.28 -25.21 -3.05
C PHE A 150 -7.30 -24.58 -4.05
N ALA A 151 -7.74 -24.38 -5.29
CA ALA A 151 -6.99 -23.71 -6.33
C ALA A 151 -7.78 -22.52 -6.92
N SER A 152 -7.21 -21.33 -6.81
CA SER A 152 -7.78 -20.10 -7.39
C SER A 152 -7.65 -20.07 -8.93
N GLY A 153 -8.56 -19.36 -9.60
CA GLY A 153 -8.50 -19.17 -11.06
C GLY A 153 -8.95 -20.38 -11.88
N GLY A 154 -9.78 -21.25 -11.29
CA GLY A 154 -10.50 -22.30 -12.01
C GLY A 154 -11.67 -21.76 -12.83
N SER A 155 -12.35 -22.63 -13.58
CA SER A 155 -13.48 -22.26 -14.46
C SER A 155 -14.69 -21.68 -13.74
N ALA A 156 -14.82 -21.92 -12.44
CA ALA A 156 -15.83 -21.33 -11.56
C ALA A 156 -15.32 -20.12 -10.76
N GLY A 157 -14.12 -19.59 -11.07
CA GLY A 157 -13.51 -18.43 -10.43
C GLY A 157 -13.70 -17.12 -11.19
N TYR A 158 -13.01 -16.07 -10.76
CA TYR A 158 -13.02 -14.80 -11.49
C TYR A 158 -12.07 -14.86 -12.70
N ASP A 159 -12.57 -14.45 -13.87
CA ASP A 159 -11.73 -14.36 -15.08
C ASP A 159 -10.88 -13.09 -15.02
N HIS A 160 -9.63 -13.21 -14.59
CA HIS A 160 -8.70 -12.08 -14.49
C HIS A 160 -8.49 -11.35 -15.82
N LYS A 161 -8.51 -12.09 -16.94
CA LYS A 161 -8.35 -11.50 -18.28
C LYS A 161 -9.60 -10.77 -18.68
N GLY A 162 -10.77 -11.38 -18.46
CA GLY A 162 -12.08 -10.76 -18.70
C GLY A 162 -12.28 -9.50 -17.85
N MET A 163 -11.83 -9.51 -16.59
CA MET A 163 -11.86 -8.34 -15.70
C MET A 163 -10.78 -7.30 -16.02
N GLY A 164 -9.70 -7.69 -16.71
CA GLY A 164 -8.49 -6.91 -16.91
C GLY A 164 -7.81 -6.48 -15.60
N ILE A 165 -8.04 -7.21 -14.50
CA ILE A 165 -7.84 -6.69 -13.14
C ILE A 165 -6.36 -6.42 -12.83
N THR A 166 -5.45 -7.26 -13.33
CA THR A 166 -4.00 -7.06 -13.20
C THR A 166 -3.54 -5.77 -13.89
N ALA A 167 -4.02 -5.54 -15.12
CA ALA A 167 -3.70 -4.32 -15.87
C ALA A 167 -4.30 -3.08 -15.21
N ARG A 168 -5.56 -3.17 -14.75
CA ARG A 168 -6.24 -2.10 -14.00
C ARG A 168 -5.50 -1.73 -12.71
N GLY A 169 -5.03 -2.73 -11.96
CA GLY A 169 -4.22 -2.53 -10.76
C GLY A 169 -2.93 -1.76 -11.04
N ALA A 170 -2.18 -2.18 -12.06
CA ALA A 170 -0.94 -1.51 -12.46
C ALA A 170 -1.21 -0.11 -13.01
N TRP A 171 -2.38 0.09 -13.63
CA TRP A 171 -2.81 1.39 -14.11
C TRP A 171 -3.13 2.39 -12.99
N GLU A 172 -3.49 1.94 -11.77
CA GLU A 172 -3.61 2.84 -10.62
C GLU A 172 -2.25 3.50 -10.29
N SER A 173 -1.14 2.75 -10.40
CA SER A 173 0.21 3.31 -10.28
C SER A 173 0.54 4.28 -11.41
N VAL A 174 0.19 3.94 -12.66
CA VAL A 174 0.38 4.82 -13.82
C VAL A 174 -0.37 6.14 -13.62
N LYS A 175 -1.67 6.08 -13.28
CA LYS A 175 -2.47 7.28 -12.98
C LYS A 175 -1.83 8.11 -11.87
N ARG A 176 -1.35 7.49 -10.79
CA ARG A 176 -0.68 8.20 -9.71
C ARG A 176 0.60 8.90 -10.18
N HIS A 177 1.46 8.20 -10.93
CA HIS A 177 2.73 8.74 -11.41
C HIS A 177 2.54 9.92 -12.36
N PHE A 178 1.57 9.83 -13.28
CA PHE A 178 1.25 10.93 -14.19
C PHE A 178 0.59 12.11 -13.48
N ARG A 179 -0.24 11.88 -12.46
CA ARG A 179 -0.81 12.96 -11.64
C ARG A 179 0.26 13.76 -10.90
N GLU A 180 1.36 13.15 -10.49
CA GLU A 180 2.52 13.86 -9.92
C GLU A 180 3.33 14.66 -10.95
N LEU A 181 3.00 14.50 -12.22
CA LEU A 181 3.58 15.17 -13.36
C LEU A 181 2.57 16.15 -14.02
N ASP A 182 1.46 16.43 -13.32
CA ASP A 182 0.36 17.30 -13.74
C ASP A 182 -0.22 16.91 -15.11
N LEU A 183 -0.36 15.61 -15.38
CA LEU A 183 -1.00 15.06 -16.57
C LEU A 183 -2.07 14.03 -16.18
N ASP A 184 -3.27 14.19 -16.71
CA ASP A 184 -4.35 13.22 -16.55
C ASP A 184 -4.42 12.25 -17.74
N THR A 185 -3.99 11.01 -17.51
CA THR A 185 -3.99 9.96 -18.55
C THR A 185 -5.40 9.57 -19.03
N GLN A 186 -6.46 10.08 -18.42
CA GLN A 186 -7.84 9.81 -18.81
C GLN A 186 -8.47 10.92 -19.65
N SER A 187 -7.82 12.08 -19.78
CA SER A 187 -8.33 13.22 -20.55
C SER A 187 -7.31 13.90 -21.47
N GLU A 188 -6.03 13.54 -21.35
CA GLU A 188 -4.93 14.15 -22.11
C GLU A 188 -4.10 13.11 -22.85
N ASP A 189 -3.72 13.43 -24.09
CA ASP A 189 -2.90 12.57 -24.95
C ASP A 189 -1.46 12.42 -24.44
N PHE A 190 -0.96 11.19 -24.38
CA PHE A 190 0.40 10.87 -23.97
C PHE A 190 0.99 9.70 -24.77
N THR A 191 2.31 9.68 -24.92
CA THR A 191 3.02 8.71 -25.76
C THR A 191 3.45 7.47 -24.98
N VAL A 192 3.35 6.31 -25.61
CA VAL A 192 3.62 5.01 -24.98
C VAL A 192 4.53 4.16 -25.86
N VAL A 193 5.49 3.48 -25.23
CA VAL A 193 6.10 2.27 -25.77
C VAL A 193 5.78 1.10 -24.87
N GLY A 194 5.76 -0.13 -25.41
CA GLY A 194 5.47 -1.27 -24.55
C GLY A 194 5.99 -2.62 -25.00
N ILE A 195 5.88 -3.56 -24.07
CA ILE A 195 6.37 -4.93 -24.20
C ILE A 195 5.18 -5.87 -24.15
N GLY A 196 4.82 -6.46 -25.29
CA GLY A 196 3.65 -7.31 -25.45
C GLY A 196 2.88 -7.06 -26.75
N ASP A 197 1.69 -7.65 -26.83
CA ASP A 197 0.76 -7.49 -27.94
C ASP A 197 -0.70 -7.47 -27.45
N MET A 198 -1.62 -7.05 -28.33
CA MET A 198 -3.04 -6.92 -28.01
C MET A 198 -3.75 -8.25 -27.68
N SER A 199 -3.16 -9.42 -27.93
CA SER A 199 -3.75 -10.71 -27.52
C SER A 199 -3.45 -11.05 -26.05
N GLY A 200 -2.41 -10.45 -25.50
CA GLY A 200 -1.96 -10.64 -24.12
C GLY A 200 -2.94 -10.05 -23.11
N ASP A 201 -3.11 -10.72 -21.98
CA ASP A 201 -3.98 -10.27 -20.88
C ASP A 201 -3.57 -8.87 -20.38
N VAL A 202 -2.34 -8.75 -19.86
CA VAL A 202 -1.88 -7.49 -19.26
C VAL A 202 -1.66 -6.39 -20.30
N PHE A 203 -1.00 -6.72 -21.42
CA PHE A 203 -0.70 -5.72 -22.45
C PHE A 203 -1.98 -5.22 -23.13
N GLY A 204 -2.82 -6.15 -23.59
CA GLY A 204 -4.04 -5.82 -24.32
C GLY A 204 -5.01 -5.02 -23.47
N ASN A 205 -5.29 -5.46 -22.24
CA ASN A 205 -6.13 -4.70 -21.31
C ASN A 205 -5.51 -3.32 -21.02
N GLY A 206 -4.21 -3.25 -20.70
CA GLY A 206 -3.53 -1.99 -20.38
C GLY A 206 -3.60 -0.94 -21.49
N MET A 207 -3.44 -1.36 -22.75
CA MET A 207 -3.52 -0.46 -23.92
C MET A 207 -4.96 -0.02 -24.29
N LEU A 208 -5.95 -0.46 -23.52
CA LEU A 208 -7.36 -0.06 -23.62
C LEU A 208 -7.86 0.70 -22.38
N LEU A 209 -7.02 0.95 -21.36
CA LEU A 209 -7.40 1.70 -20.16
C LEU A 209 -7.40 3.22 -20.36
N SER A 210 -7.06 3.70 -21.55
CA SER A 210 -7.18 5.10 -21.93
C SER A 210 -7.32 5.25 -23.45
N GLU A 211 -8.30 6.07 -23.87
CA GLU A 211 -8.50 6.44 -25.27
C GLU A 211 -7.43 7.43 -25.76
N HIS A 212 -6.67 8.03 -24.83
CA HIS A 212 -5.65 9.05 -25.07
C HIS A 212 -4.24 8.49 -25.28
N ILE A 213 -4.10 7.15 -25.27
CA ILE A 213 -2.81 6.48 -25.54
C ILE A 213 -2.40 6.66 -27.01
N ARG A 214 -1.23 7.28 -27.20
CA ARG A 214 -0.48 7.32 -28.45
C ARG A 214 0.63 6.26 -28.43
N LEU A 215 0.30 5.02 -28.81
CA LEU A 215 1.25 3.89 -28.82
C LEU A 215 2.25 4.02 -29.98
N VAL A 216 3.46 4.49 -29.66
CA VAL A 216 4.52 4.77 -30.64
C VAL A 216 5.21 3.49 -31.11
N ALA A 217 5.47 2.55 -30.20
CA ALA A 217 6.05 1.27 -30.56
C ALA A 217 5.73 0.19 -29.54
N ALA A 218 5.65 -1.06 -29.99
CA ALA A 218 5.56 -2.22 -29.12
C ALA A 218 6.28 -3.42 -29.73
N PHE A 219 6.67 -4.39 -28.92
CA PHE A 219 7.23 -5.63 -29.43
C PHE A 219 6.80 -6.84 -28.59
N ASP A 220 6.64 -7.98 -29.26
CA ASP A 220 6.38 -9.27 -28.63
C ASP A 220 7.42 -10.32 -29.07
N HIS A 221 7.12 -11.59 -28.87
CA HIS A 221 7.96 -12.69 -29.33
C HIS A 221 7.97 -12.85 -30.86
N ARG A 222 7.02 -12.23 -31.58
CA ARG A 222 6.83 -12.41 -33.04
C ARG A 222 7.20 -11.17 -33.85
N HIS A 223 6.80 -9.99 -33.40
CA HIS A 223 6.78 -8.76 -34.17
C HIS A 223 7.29 -7.55 -33.38
N ILE A 224 7.67 -6.52 -34.14
CA ILE A 224 7.92 -5.16 -33.67
C ILE A 224 6.93 -4.26 -34.40
N PHE A 225 6.00 -3.66 -33.67
CA PHE A 225 5.05 -2.66 -34.13
C PHE A 225 5.63 -1.26 -33.93
N ILE A 226 5.56 -0.39 -34.94
CA ILE A 226 5.96 1.01 -34.85
C ILE A 226 4.95 1.89 -35.57
N ASP A 227 4.43 2.88 -34.87
CA ASP A 227 3.64 3.98 -35.40
C ASP A 227 4.28 5.30 -34.96
N PRO A 228 5.03 6.01 -35.85
CA PRO A 228 5.79 7.19 -35.44
C PRO A 228 4.98 8.36 -34.87
N LYS A 229 3.74 8.57 -35.36
CA LYS A 229 2.84 9.67 -34.99
C LYS A 229 1.39 9.16 -34.92
N PRO A 230 1.06 8.29 -33.95
CA PRO A 230 -0.26 7.67 -33.87
C PRO A 230 -1.32 8.72 -33.49
N ASP A 231 -2.49 8.63 -34.12
CA ASP A 231 -3.69 9.34 -33.69
C ASP A 231 -4.37 8.57 -32.56
N ALA A 232 -4.65 9.22 -31.43
CA ALA A 232 -5.14 8.54 -30.22
C ALA A 232 -6.48 7.83 -30.47
N ALA A 233 -7.47 8.56 -30.99
CA ALA A 233 -8.82 8.04 -31.22
C ALA A 233 -8.83 6.90 -32.26
N THR A 234 -8.18 7.11 -33.42
CA THR A 234 -8.14 6.12 -34.51
C THR A 234 -7.37 4.87 -34.07
N SER A 235 -6.21 5.05 -33.44
CA SER A 235 -5.38 3.92 -33.01
C SER A 235 -6.01 3.15 -31.84
N TYR A 236 -6.75 3.80 -30.95
CA TYR A 236 -7.51 3.14 -29.88
C TYR A 236 -8.60 2.22 -30.44
N ALA A 237 -9.41 2.71 -31.37
CA ALA A 237 -10.46 1.90 -32.00
C ALA A 237 -9.87 0.66 -32.68
N GLU A 238 -8.72 0.80 -33.34
CA GLU A 238 -8.03 -0.32 -33.97
C GLU A 238 -7.40 -1.30 -32.97
N ARG A 239 -6.75 -0.80 -31.90
CA ARG A 239 -6.26 -1.65 -30.80
C ARG A 239 -7.39 -2.48 -30.21
N ARG A 240 -8.56 -1.88 -29.98
CA ARG A 240 -9.75 -2.56 -29.47
C ARG A 240 -10.25 -3.64 -30.41
N ARG A 241 -10.35 -3.34 -31.72
CA ARG A 241 -10.75 -4.33 -32.73
C ARG A 241 -9.85 -5.56 -32.71
N ILE A 242 -8.53 -5.38 -32.60
CA ILE A 242 -7.56 -6.48 -32.58
C ILE A 242 -7.62 -7.26 -31.27
N PHE A 243 -7.87 -6.60 -30.14
CA PHE A 243 -8.04 -7.23 -28.83
C PHE A 243 -9.26 -8.18 -28.80
N GLU A 244 -10.36 -7.78 -29.45
CA GLU A 244 -11.62 -8.55 -29.50
C GLU A 244 -11.58 -9.75 -30.47
N LEU A 245 -10.51 -9.91 -31.28
CA LEU A 245 -10.36 -11.07 -32.15
C LEU A 245 -10.08 -12.35 -31.34
N PRO A 246 -10.64 -13.52 -31.72
CA PRO A 246 -10.38 -14.79 -31.03
C PRO A 246 -8.90 -15.19 -30.98
N ARG A 247 -8.13 -14.80 -31.99
CA ARG A 247 -6.67 -14.90 -32.06
C ARG A 247 -6.16 -13.67 -32.79
N SER A 248 -5.14 -13.02 -32.23
CA SER A 248 -4.54 -11.84 -32.85
C SER A 248 -3.04 -11.74 -32.60
N SER A 249 -2.45 -10.83 -33.35
CA SER A 249 -1.05 -10.42 -33.33
C SER A 249 -0.94 -9.00 -33.88
N TRP A 250 0.24 -8.40 -33.78
CA TRP A 250 0.50 -7.13 -34.45
C TRP A 250 0.31 -7.19 -35.98
N ALA A 251 0.43 -8.36 -36.61
CA ALA A 251 0.19 -8.50 -38.05
C ALA A 251 -1.29 -8.32 -38.45
N ASP A 252 -2.21 -8.37 -37.48
CA ASP A 252 -3.64 -8.13 -37.72
C ASP A 252 -4.00 -6.64 -37.65
N TYR A 253 -3.04 -5.76 -37.33
CA TYR A 253 -3.23 -4.31 -37.32
C TYR A 253 -3.39 -3.77 -38.74
N ASN A 254 -4.41 -2.96 -38.96
CA ASN A 254 -4.65 -2.31 -40.25
C ASN A 254 -3.53 -1.32 -40.55
N THR A 255 -2.62 -1.69 -41.46
CA THR A 255 -1.45 -0.89 -41.83
C THR A 255 -1.79 0.45 -42.48
N GLU A 256 -3.01 0.61 -43.00
CA GLU A 256 -3.48 1.90 -43.54
C GLU A 256 -3.69 2.96 -42.45
N LEU A 257 -3.86 2.54 -41.19
CA LEU A 257 -4.03 3.42 -40.04
C LEU A 257 -2.71 3.81 -39.38
N ILE A 258 -1.60 3.15 -39.75
CA ILE A 258 -0.27 3.44 -39.21
C ILE A 258 0.27 4.70 -39.89
N SER A 259 0.81 5.64 -39.11
CA SER A 259 1.35 6.88 -39.66
C SER A 259 2.56 6.66 -40.57
N ALA A 260 2.89 7.70 -41.34
CA ALA A 260 3.94 7.64 -42.36
C ALA A 260 5.27 7.11 -41.80
N GLY A 261 5.80 6.09 -42.48
CA GLY A 261 7.06 5.44 -42.11
C GLY A 261 6.96 4.38 -41.02
N GLY A 262 5.80 4.16 -40.41
CA GLY A 262 5.57 3.06 -39.48
C GLY A 262 5.36 1.70 -40.17
N GLY A 263 5.14 0.67 -39.37
CA GLY A 263 4.82 -0.67 -39.85
C GLY A 263 4.95 -1.75 -38.79
N VAL A 264 4.67 -2.98 -39.22
CA VAL A 264 4.83 -4.20 -38.42
C VAL A 264 5.94 -5.04 -39.02
N PHE A 265 6.98 -5.29 -38.23
CA PHE A 265 8.19 -5.97 -38.67
C PHE A 265 8.36 -7.31 -37.96
N PRO A 266 8.71 -8.41 -38.65
CA PRO A 266 8.96 -9.68 -37.99
C PRO A 266 10.27 -9.63 -37.21
N ARG A 267 10.25 -10.14 -35.96
CA ARG A 267 11.45 -10.23 -35.10
C ARG A 267 12.53 -11.15 -35.69
N THR A 268 12.16 -12.02 -36.63
CA THR A 268 13.07 -12.91 -37.38
C THR A 268 13.77 -12.23 -38.56
N ALA A 269 13.45 -10.96 -38.87
CA ALA A 269 14.13 -10.23 -39.93
C ALA A 269 15.64 -10.10 -39.67
N LYS A 270 16.46 -10.21 -40.71
CA LYS A 270 17.91 -9.96 -40.60
C LYS A 270 18.22 -8.49 -40.29
N SER A 271 17.39 -7.59 -40.80
CA SER A 271 17.51 -6.14 -40.59
C SER A 271 16.19 -5.46 -40.91
N ILE A 272 15.89 -4.37 -40.21
CA ILE A 272 14.71 -3.53 -40.38
C ILE A 272 15.17 -2.14 -40.87
N PRO A 273 14.66 -1.63 -42.00
CA PRO A 273 14.93 -0.26 -42.44
C PRO A 273 14.41 0.76 -41.43
N VAL A 274 15.20 1.80 -41.18
CA VAL A 274 14.85 2.90 -40.28
C VAL A 274 14.82 4.18 -41.10
N ASN A 275 13.63 4.74 -41.31
CA ASN A 275 13.42 6.00 -42.01
C ASN A 275 13.45 7.20 -41.03
N ALA A 276 13.31 8.41 -41.56
CA ALA A 276 13.36 9.63 -40.75
C ALA A 276 12.28 9.70 -39.67
N HIS A 277 11.06 9.20 -39.95
CA HIS A 277 9.96 9.19 -38.98
C HIS A 277 10.23 8.27 -37.80
N ILE A 278 10.72 7.04 -38.07
CA ILE A 278 11.09 6.10 -37.00
C ILE A 278 12.25 6.67 -36.16
N ARG A 279 13.24 7.30 -36.81
CA ARG A 279 14.36 7.92 -36.08
C ARG A 279 13.93 9.03 -35.15
N GLU A 280 13.06 9.92 -35.62
CA GLU A 280 12.48 11.00 -34.81
C GLU A 280 11.72 10.42 -33.60
N ALA A 281 10.79 9.48 -33.85
CA ALA A 281 9.92 8.93 -32.81
C ALA A 281 10.67 8.14 -31.73
N LEU A 282 11.72 7.40 -32.09
CA LEU A 282 12.50 6.58 -31.16
C LEU A 282 13.79 7.29 -30.67
N GLY A 283 14.06 8.51 -31.14
CA GLY A 283 15.28 9.26 -30.84
C GLY A 283 16.56 8.52 -31.24
N ILE A 284 16.61 8.01 -32.48
CA ILE A 284 17.75 7.31 -33.09
C ILE A 284 18.58 8.31 -33.92
N GLU A 285 19.91 8.15 -33.96
CA GLU A 285 20.81 9.01 -34.74
C GLU A 285 20.46 9.08 -36.24
N ASP A 286 20.47 10.29 -36.82
CA ASP A 286 20.02 10.60 -38.19
C ASP A 286 20.65 9.75 -39.31
N LYS A 287 21.90 9.33 -39.12
CA LYS A 287 22.66 8.53 -40.11
C LYS A 287 22.28 7.05 -40.13
N VAL A 288 21.49 6.57 -39.17
CA VAL A 288 21.10 5.15 -39.07
C VAL A 288 19.98 4.84 -40.06
N ALA A 289 20.31 4.06 -41.10
CA ALA A 289 19.36 3.67 -42.15
C ALA A 289 18.71 2.29 -41.93
N LYS A 290 19.30 1.43 -41.08
CA LYS A 290 18.82 0.08 -40.79
C LYS A 290 19.36 -0.42 -39.45
N MET A 291 18.61 -1.27 -38.76
CA MET A 291 19.00 -1.88 -37.48
C MET A 291 18.69 -3.38 -37.49
N THR A 292 19.28 -4.14 -36.57
CA THR A 292 18.78 -5.50 -36.27
C THR A 292 17.51 -5.38 -35.42
N PRO A 293 16.64 -6.41 -35.37
CA PRO A 293 15.49 -6.40 -34.46
C PRO A 293 15.88 -6.20 -32.99
N ALA A 294 17.02 -6.78 -32.57
CA ALA A 294 17.53 -6.63 -31.20
C ALA A 294 17.91 -5.17 -30.90
N ASP A 295 18.65 -4.52 -31.80
CA ASP A 295 19.03 -3.11 -31.62
C ASP A 295 17.81 -2.19 -31.67
N LEU A 296 16.81 -2.50 -32.51
CA LEU A 296 15.58 -1.72 -32.60
C LEU A 296 14.75 -1.85 -31.32
N MET A 297 14.63 -3.04 -30.74
CA MET A 297 13.98 -3.22 -29.43
C MET A 297 14.71 -2.44 -28.32
N LYS A 298 16.06 -2.40 -28.33
CA LYS A 298 16.83 -1.51 -27.43
C LYS A 298 16.51 -0.03 -27.65
N ALA A 299 16.34 0.40 -28.90
CA ALA A 299 15.95 1.76 -29.21
C ALA A 299 14.53 2.08 -28.71
N ILE A 300 13.60 1.13 -28.81
CA ILE A 300 12.24 1.26 -28.27
C ILE A 300 12.26 1.42 -26.75
N LEU A 301 13.02 0.60 -26.02
CA LEU A 301 13.15 0.72 -24.57
C LEU A 301 13.75 2.08 -24.15
N LYS A 302 14.59 2.66 -25.00
CA LYS A 302 15.20 3.97 -24.79
C LYS A 302 14.46 5.11 -25.50
N ALA A 303 13.23 4.90 -25.97
CA ALA A 303 12.50 5.94 -26.70
C ALA A 303 12.17 7.12 -25.77
N PRO A 304 12.21 8.38 -26.27
CA PRO A 304 11.87 9.57 -25.49
C PRO A 304 10.34 9.78 -25.48
N VAL A 305 9.61 8.86 -24.86
CA VAL A 305 8.14 8.88 -24.75
C VAL A 305 7.69 9.03 -23.29
N ASP A 306 6.40 9.16 -23.02
CA ASP A 306 5.92 9.38 -21.66
C ASP A 306 5.92 8.10 -20.80
N LEU A 307 5.44 6.97 -21.35
CA LEU A 307 5.25 5.71 -20.63
C LEU A 307 5.98 4.53 -21.28
N LEU A 308 6.70 3.74 -20.49
CA LEU A 308 7.03 2.35 -20.81
C LEU A 308 6.05 1.41 -20.10
N TRP A 309 5.23 0.69 -20.86
CA TRP A 309 4.30 -0.31 -20.32
C TRP A 309 4.86 -1.73 -20.49
N ASN A 310 5.15 -2.40 -19.38
CA ASN A 310 5.52 -3.82 -19.40
C ASN A 310 4.29 -4.70 -19.20
N GLY A 311 3.78 -5.29 -20.29
CA GLY A 311 2.76 -6.34 -20.25
C GLY A 311 3.30 -7.72 -20.64
N GLY A 312 4.63 -7.86 -20.75
CA GLY A 312 5.31 -9.05 -21.23
C GLY A 312 5.99 -9.85 -20.12
N ILE A 313 6.69 -10.92 -20.52
CA ILE A 313 7.48 -11.78 -19.62
C ILE A 313 8.96 -11.56 -19.92
N GLY A 314 9.77 -11.43 -18.88
CA GLY A 314 11.23 -11.31 -18.96
C GLY A 314 11.76 -10.01 -18.38
N THR A 315 13.08 -9.92 -18.23
CA THR A 315 13.76 -8.78 -17.61
C THR A 315 14.54 -7.97 -18.65
N TYR A 316 14.01 -6.80 -18.97
CA TYR A 316 14.43 -5.91 -20.06
C TYR A 316 15.30 -4.75 -19.59
N VAL A 317 15.30 -4.45 -18.29
CA VAL A 317 16.11 -3.36 -17.72
C VAL A 317 16.84 -3.86 -16.48
N LYS A 318 18.11 -3.50 -16.35
CA LYS A 318 18.95 -3.73 -15.16
C LYS A 318 19.62 -2.43 -14.72
N ALA A 319 20.36 -2.41 -13.61
CA ALA A 319 21.27 -1.31 -13.33
C ALA A 319 22.54 -1.41 -14.19
N SER A 320 23.20 -0.28 -14.42
CA SER A 320 24.53 -0.22 -15.04
C SER A 320 25.61 -1.00 -14.25
N THR A 321 25.40 -1.18 -12.95
CA THR A 321 26.28 -1.96 -12.06
C THR A 321 26.06 -3.46 -12.12
N GLU A 322 24.99 -3.94 -12.75
CA GLU A 322 24.70 -5.35 -12.93
C GLU A 322 25.25 -5.84 -14.27
N THR A 323 25.73 -7.08 -14.34
CA THR A 323 26.01 -7.73 -15.62
C THR A 323 24.75 -8.42 -16.15
N HIS A 324 24.73 -8.75 -17.45
CA HIS A 324 23.62 -9.55 -18.00
C HIS A 324 23.49 -10.92 -17.32
N ALA A 325 24.63 -11.50 -16.92
CA ALA A 325 24.67 -12.81 -16.24
C ALA A 325 24.01 -12.77 -14.86
N ASP A 326 24.13 -11.66 -14.12
CA ASP A 326 23.53 -11.50 -12.79
C ASP A 326 21.99 -11.55 -12.83
N VAL A 327 21.37 -11.12 -13.95
CA VAL A 327 19.91 -11.07 -14.12
C VAL A 327 19.30 -12.47 -14.28
N GLY A 328 20.04 -13.42 -14.85
CA GLY A 328 19.55 -14.80 -15.05
C GLY A 328 18.56 -15.01 -16.20
N ASP A 329 18.27 -14.00 -17.03
CA ASP A 329 17.37 -14.08 -18.19
C ASP A 329 18.13 -13.98 -19.53
N LYS A 330 18.77 -15.08 -19.93
CA LYS A 330 19.62 -15.11 -21.14
C LYS A 330 18.87 -14.76 -22.43
N ALA A 331 17.56 -15.03 -22.50
CA ALA A 331 16.77 -14.79 -23.70
C ALA A 331 16.68 -13.30 -24.04
N ASN A 332 16.78 -12.43 -23.03
CA ASN A 332 16.68 -10.99 -23.18
C ASN A 332 18.04 -10.27 -23.08
N ASP A 333 19.17 -10.96 -22.89
CA ASP A 333 20.51 -10.35 -22.90
C ASP A 333 20.76 -9.45 -24.13
N PRO A 334 20.43 -9.87 -25.36
CA PRO A 334 20.69 -9.05 -26.55
C PRO A 334 19.87 -7.76 -26.62
N ILE A 335 18.78 -7.65 -25.84
CA ILE A 335 17.84 -6.52 -25.88
C ILE A 335 17.80 -5.71 -24.57
N ARG A 336 18.39 -6.21 -23.48
CA ARG A 336 18.37 -5.55 -22.18
C ARG A 336 19.17 -4.23 -22.20
N VAL A 337 18.64 -3.23 -21.50
CA VAL A 337 19.23 -1.90 -21.33
C VAL A 337 19.43 -1.57 -19.84
N ASP A 338 20.08 -0.45 -19.55
CA ASP A 338 20.28 0.02 -18.19
C ASP A 338 19.17 1.00 -17.77
N GLY A 339 18.86 1.08 -16.48
CA GLY A 339 17.83 1.97 -15.93
C GLY A 339 18.14 3.43 -16.16
N ALA A 340 19.42 3.80 -16.13
CA ALA A 340 19.91 5.14 -16.46
C ALA A 340 19.72 5.52 -17.95
N ASP A 341 19.55 4.54 -18.84
CA ASP A 341 19.35 4.78 -20.28
C ASP A 341 17.88 5.01 -20.66
N LEU A 342 16.95 4.74 -19.74
CA LEU A 342 15.53 4.96 -19.98
C LEU A 342 15.25 6.46 -20.07
N ARG A 343 14.64 6.87 -21.19
CA ARG A 343 14.23 8.26 -21.43
C ARG A 343 12.75 8.50 -21.20
N VAL A 344 12.01 7.48 -20.75
CA VAL A 344 10.60 7.61 -20.40
C VAL A 344 10.42 8.34 -19.08
N ARG A 345 9.26 8.96 -18.88
CA ARG A 345 8.93 9.64 -17.62
C ARG A 345 8.38 8.67 -16.58
N VAL A 346 7.58 7.71 -17.03
CA VAL A 346 6.88 6.74 -16.19
C VAL A 346 7.13 5.31 -16.71
N VAL A 347 7.27 4.36 -15.79
CA VAL A 347 7.26 2.93 -16.09
C VAL A 347 6.10 2.30 -15.31
N GLY A 348 5.27 1.50 -15.98
CA GLY A 348 4.24 0.67 -15.36
C GLY A 348 4.54 -0.81 -15.55
N GLU A 349 4.66 -1.56 -14.47
CA GLU A 349 4.96 -3.00 -14.49
C GLU A 349 3.72 -3.86 -14.26
N GLY A 350 2.91 -4.04 -15.30
CA GLY A 350 1.81 -5.01 -15.27
C GLY A 350 2.30 -6.47 -15.26
N GLY A 351 3.39 -6.76 -15.97
CA GLY A 351 4.10 -8.05 -15.92
C GLY A 351 5.05 -8.16 -14.73
N ASN A 352 5.44 -9.38 -14.36
CA ASN A 352 6.43 -9.59 -13.28
C ASN A 352 7.86 -9.43 -13.82
N LEU A 353 8.73 -8.83 -13.01
CA LEU A 353 10.18 -8.73 -13.20
C LEU A 353 10.61 -8.13 -14.55
N GLY A 354 9.89 -7.11 -15.04
CA GLY A 354 10.28 -6.35 -16.23
C GLY A 354 11.63 -5.65 -16.05
N LEU A 355 11.88 -5.20 -14.82
CA LEU A 355 13.11 -4.55 -14.39
C LEU A 355 13.70 -5.28 -13.18
N THR A 356 15.03 -5.33 -13.06
CA THR A 356 15.67 -5.71 -11.80
C THR A 356 15.40 -4.64 -10.74
N GLN A 357 15.48 -5.01 -9.45
CA GLN A 357 15.30 -4.04 -8.37
C GLN A 357 16.31 -2.89 -8.45
N LEU A 358 17.58 -3.18 -8.74
CA LEU A 358 18.60 -2.15 -8.93
C LEU A 358 18.33 -1.29 -10.17
N GLY A 359 17.81 -1.86 -11.27
CA GLY A 359 17.41 -1.10 -12.45
C GLY A 359 16.27 -0.12 -12.17
N ARG A 360 15.28 -0.52 -11.35
CA ARG A 360 14.21 0.39 -10.89
C ARG A 360 14.78 1.54 -10.06
N ILE A 361 15.69 1.24 -9.13
CA ILE A 361 16.33 2.25 -8.28
C ILE A 361 17.16 3.22 -9.13
N GLU A 362 17.93 2.71 -10.09
CA GLU A 362 18.71 3.54 -11.00
C GLU A 362 17.82 4.47 -11.82
N PHE A 363 16.73 3.97 -12.41
CA PHE A 363 15.77 4.81 -13.14
C PHE A 363 15.13 5.88 -12.24
N ALA A 364 14.72 5.51 -11.02
CA ALA A 364 14.13 6.44 -10.05
C ALA A 364 15.11 7.54 -9.61
N LEU A 365 16.39 7.23 -9.44
CA LEU A 365 17.43 8.21 -9.10
C LEU A 365 17.68 9.21 -10.25
N HIS A 366 17.36 8.86 -11.49
CA HIS A 366 17.41 9.74 -12.65
C HIS A 366 16.12 10.53 -12.89
N GLY A 367 15.18 10.49 -11.94
CA GLY A 367 13.93 11.27 -11.98
C GLY A 367 12.73 10.53 -12.57
N GLY A 368 12.91 9.28 -12.99
CA GLY A 368 11.82 8.42 -13.46
C GLY A 368 10.82 8.05 -12.37
N LYS A 369 9.55 7.88 -12.73
CA LYS A 369 8.49 7.41 -11.82
C LYS A 369 8.23 5.92 -12.03
N ILE A 370 8.46 5.13 -10.99
CA ILE A 370 8.32 3.67 -11.03
C ILE A 370 8.12 3.12 -9.61
N ASN A 371 7.33 2.06 -9.45
CA ASN A 371 7.25 1.26 -8.22
C ASN A 371 7.94 -0.10 -8.39
N THR A 372 7.74 -1.03 -7.48
CA THR A 372 7.98 -2.45 -7.77
C THR A 372 6.76 -3.05 -8.46
N ASP A 373 6.98 -4.06 -9.29
CA ASP A 373 5.92 -4.89 -9.87
C ASP A 373 4.97 -5.48 -8.82
N ALA A 374 5.48 -5.79 -7.62
CA ALA A 374 4.68 -6.25 -6.48
C ALA A 374 3.64 -5.22 -6.00
N ILE A 375 3.83 -3.92 -6.24
CA ILE A 375 2.83 -2.88 -5.99
C ILE A 375 1.89 -2.74 -7.20
N ASP A 376 2.46 -2.68 -8.40
CA ASP A 376 1.69 -2.42 -9.62
C ASP A 376 0.71 -3.55 -9.91
N ASN A 377 1.17 -4.81 -9.97
CA ASN A 377 0.36 -5.94 -10.40
C ASN A 377 -0.28 -6.74 -9.24
N SER A 378 -0.36 -6.17 -8.04
CA SER A 378 -0.92 -6.84 -6.85
C SER A 378 -2.40 -7.18 -6.99
N ALA A 379 -3.15 -6.47 -7.84
CA ALA A 379 -4.59 -6.66 -8.03
C ALA A 379 -4.94 -8.10 -8.45
N GLY A 380 -4.06 -8.77 -9.19
CA GLY A 380 -4.25 -10.16 -9.56
C GLY A 380 -4.25 -11.09 -8.34
N VAL A 381 -3.29 -10.94 -7.43
CA VAL A 381 -3.24 -11.83 -6.24
C VAL A 381 -4.37 -11.53 -5.26
N ASP A 382 -4.77 -10.26 -5.16
CA ASP A 382 -5.86 -9.74 -4.33
C ASP A 382 -7.23 -10.24 -4.79
N THR A 383 -7.52 -10.18 -6.10
CA THR A 383 -8.77 -10.72 -6.68
C THR A 383 -8.97 -12.18 -6.33
N SER A 384 -7.89 -12.96 -6.39
CA SER A 384 -7.96 -14.37 -6.04
C SER A 384 -8.05 -14.62 -4.52
N ASP A 385 -7.59 -13.70 -3.66
CA ASP A 385 -7.82 -13.80 -2.21
C ASP A 385 -9.30 -13.60 -1.89
N HIS A 386 -9.93 -12.60 -2.51
CA HIS A 386 -11.38 -12.43 -2.48
C HIS A 386 -12.11 -13.67 -3.03
N GLU A 387 -11.68 -14.24 -4.16
CA GLU A 387 -12.27 -15.46 -4.71
C GLU A 387 -12.29 -16.61 -3.68
N VAL A 388 -11.14 -16.90 -3.07
CA VAL A 388 -10.99 -18.01 -2.13
C VAL A 388 -11.85 -17.77 -0.88
N ASN A 389 -11.79 -16.58 -0.28
CA ASN A 389 -12.56 -16.27 0.92
C ASN A 389 -14.08 -16.25 0.67
N ILE A 390 -14.53 -15.76 -0.49
CA ILE A 390 -15.95 -15.84 -0.89
C ILE A 390 -16.37 -17.31 -1.08
N LYS A 391 -15.54 -18.13 -1.72
CA LYS A 391 -15.85 -19.55 -1.91
C LYS A 391 -15.88 -20.31 -0.59
N ILE A 392 -14.96 -20.05 0.34
CA ILE A 392 -14.98 -20.64 1.69
C ILE A 392 -16.34 -20.37 2.36
N LEU A 393 -16.76 -19.10 2.38
CA LEU A 393 -18.05 -18.70 2.95
C LEU A 393 -19.23 -19.43 2.29
N LEU A 394 -19.31 -19.40 0.96
CA LEU A 394 -20.44 -19.98 0.24
C LEU A 394 -20.42 -21.52 0.23
N ASN A 395 -19.25 -22.15 0.35
CA ASN A 395 -19.12 -23.61 0.47
C ASN A 395 -19.69 -24.13 1.79
N GLY A 396 -19.63 -23.33 2.85
CA GLY A 396 -20.36 -23.60 4.10
C GLY A 396 -21.86 -23.75 3.84
N LEU A 397 -22.47 -22.75 3.21
CA LEU A 397 -23.90 -22.75 2.86
C LEU A 397 -24.30 -23.91 1.94
N VAL A 398 -23.41 -24.32 1.03
CA VAL A 398 -23.67 -25.47 0.15
C VAL A 398 -23.63 -26.78 0.93
N THR A 399 -22.68 -26.91 1.84
CA THR A 399 -22.53 -28.09 2.70
C THR A 399 -23.74 -28.25 3.64
N GLU A 400 -24.27 -27.14 4.15
CA GLU A 400 -25.46 -27.10 5.01
C GLU A 400 -26.77 -27.34 4.25
N GLY A 401 -26.75 -27.24 2.92
CA GLY A 401 -27.92 -27.45 2.05
C GLY A 401 -28.76 -26.21 1.80
N ASP A 402 -28.36 -25.05 2.32
CA ASP A 402 -29.04 -23.76 2.15
C ASP A 402 -28.80 -23.11 0.77
N MET A 403 -27.79 -23.60 0.03
CA MET A 403 -27.48 -23.12 -1.32
C MET A 403 -27.01 -24.25 -2.25
N THR A 404 -27.45 -24.24 -3.51
CA THR A 404 -26.90 -25.14 -4.54
C THR A 404 -25.63 -24.56 -5.17
N VAL A 405 -24.73 -25.42 -5.67
CA VAL A 405 -23.52 -25.01 -6.44
C VAL A 405 -23.89 -24.06 -7.60
N LYS A 406 -25.02 -24.28 -8.26
CA LYS A 406 -25.48 -23.41 -9.35
C LYS A 406 -25.84 -22.00 -8.87
N GLN A 407 -26.50 -21.88 -7.71
CA GLN A 407 -26.81 -20.58 -7.11
C GLN A 407 -25.54 -19.87 -6.64
N ARG A 408 -24.60 -20.59 -6.03
CA ARG A 408 -23.28 -20.09 -5.64
C ARG A 408 -22.54 -19.46 -6.81
N ASN A 409 -22.36 -20.21 -7.89
CA ASN A 409 -21.59 -19.74 -9.05
C ASN A 409 -22.25 -18.54 -9.72
N LYS A 410 -23.60 -18.50 -9.72
CA LYS A 410 -24.34 -17.33 -10.21
C LYS A 410 -24.07 -16.10 -9.34
N LEU A 411 -24.13 -16.25 -8.01
CA LEU A 411 -23.86 -15.15 -7.07
C LEU A 411 -22.41 -14.66 -7.18
N LEU A 412 -21.43 -15.56 -7.32
CA LEU A 412 -20.03 -15.19 -7.52
C LEU A 412 -19.87 -14.32 -8.78
N ALA A 413 -20.45 -14.73 -9.91
CA ALA A 413 -20.41 -13.96 -11.14
C ALA A 413 -21.06 -12.57 -11.00
N GLU A 414 -22.19 -12.48 -10.27
CA GLU A 414 -22.89 -11.20 -10.00
C GLU A 414 -22.03 -10.20 -9.19
N MET A 415 -21.03 -10.66 -8.44
CA MET A 415 -20.16 -9.82 -7.58
C MET A 415 -18.86 -9.34 -8.26
N THR A 416 -18.60 -9.74 -9.51
CA THR A 416 -17.33 -9.49 -10.23
C THR A 416 -16.87 -8.04 -10.20
N ASP A 417 -17.76 -7.10 -10.53
CA ASP A 417 -17.40 -5.67 -10.60
C ASP A 417 -17.12 -5.07 -9.22
N GLU A 418 -17.87 -5.49 -8.19
CA GLU A 418 -17.66 -5.00 -6.82
C GLU A 418 -16.33 -5.52 -6.27
N VAL A 419 -15.99 -6.80 -6.50
CA VAL A 419 -14.67 -7.35 -6.13
C VAL A 419 -13.56 -6.58 -6.84
N GLY A 420 -13.70 -6.29 -8.13
CA GLY A 420 -12.75 -5.45 -8.85
C GLY A 420 -12.55 -4.08 -8.20
N ARG A 421 -13.62 -3.46 -7.67
CA ARG A 421 -13.53 -2.16 -6.97
C ARG A 421 -12.86 -2.26 -5.60
N LEU A 422 -13.12 -3.33 -4.84
CA LEU A 422 -12.48 -3.60 -3.55
C LEU A 422 -10.96 -3.81 -3.73
N VAL A 423 -10.57 -4.57 -4.73
CA VAL A 423 -9.16 -4.81 -5.09
C VAL A 423 -8.46 -3.51 -5.49
N LEU A 424 -9.06 -2.73 -6.40
CA LEU A 424 -8.43 -1.48 -6.86
C LEU A 424 -8.30 -0.43 -5.75
N ARG A 425 -9.17 -0.48 -4.71
CA ARG A 425 -9.02 0.37 -3.52
C ARG A 425 -7.67 0.12 -2.83
N ASN A 426 -7.21 -1.13 -2.75
CA ASN A 426 -5.91 -1.47 -2.18
C ASN A 426 -4.76 -0.92 -3.04
N ASN A 427 -4.81 -1.08 -4.37
CA ASN A 427 -3.80 -0.52 -5.28
C ASN A 427 -3.69 1.00 -5.16
N TYR A 428 -4.83 1.68 -5.09
CA TYR A 428 -4.89 3.14 -4.90
C TYR A 428 -4.26 3.58 -3.57
N ALA A 429 -4.65 2.92 -2.47
CA ALA A 429 -4.19 3.28 -1.12
C ALA A 429 -2.68 3.08 -0.94
N GLN A 430 -2.12 2.01 -1.50
CA GLN A 430 -0.67 1.75 -1.45
C GLN A 430 0.14 2.77 -2.24
N ASN A 431 -0.30 3.11 -3.44
CA ASN A 431 0.32 4.16 -4.25
C ASN A 431 0.30 5.51 -3.53
N THR A 432 -0.82 5.83 -2.88
CA THR A 432 -0.95 7.03 -2.06
C THR A 432 0.01 7.01 -0.86
N ALA A 433 0.15 5.87 -0.18
CA ALA A 433 1.06 5.71 0.94
C ALA A 433 2.54 5.91 0.54
N ILE A 434 2.95 5.33 -0.59
CA ILE A 434 4.30 5.49 -1.15
C ILE A 434 4.54 6.95 -1.50
N ALA A 435 3.62 7.60 -2.21
CA ALA A 435 3.79 9.00 -2.58
C ALA A 435 3.89 9.95 -1.37
N ASN A 436 3.06 9.72 -0.35
CA ASN A 436 3.15 10.45 0.92
C ASN A 436 4.51 10.24 1.60
N ALA A 437 5.08 9.03 1.54
CA ALA A 437 6.39 8.73 2.07
C ALA A 437 7.51 9.41 1.25
N LEU A 438 7.39 9.45 -0.09
CA LEU A 438 8.35 10.12 -0.97
C LEU A 438 8.42 11.63 -0.72
N ALA A 439 7.27 12.27 -0.50
CA ALA A 439 7.18 13.70 -0.17
C ALA A 439 7.92 14.06 1.14
N GLN A 440 8.15 13.11 2.03
CA GLN A 440 8.89 13.28 3.30
C GLN A 440 10.20 12.48 3.34
N SER A 441 10.62 11.87 2.22
CA SER A 441 11.66 10.82 2.21
C SER A 441 12.99 11.29 2.78
N LYS A 442 13.45 12.49 2.39
CA LYS A 442 14.70 13.09 2.89
C LYS A 442 14.68 13.30 4.41
N ASP A 443 13.55 13.77 4.95
CA ASP A 443 13.40 14.11 6.37
C ASP A 443 13.22 12.86 7.23
N MET A 444 12.74 11.76 6.62
CA MET A 444 12.43 10.50 7.29
C MET A 444 13.53 9.45 7.18
N LEU A 445 14.60 9.69 6.40
CA LEU A 445 15.64 8.69 6.15
C LEU A 445 16.32 8.18 7.43
N HIS A 446 16.54 9.04 8.43
CA HIS A 446 17.05 8.61 9.73
C HIS A 446 16.11 7.63 10.47
N ALA A 447 14.80 7.86 10.41
CA ALA A 447 13.81 6.97 11.00
C ALA A 447 13.73 5.65 10.23
N GLN A 448 13.76 5.71 8.89
CA GLN A 448 13.81 4.54 8.02
C GLN A 448 15.07 3.70 8.28
N GLN A 449 16.22 4.34 8.50
CA GLN A 449 17.46 3.65 8.86
C GLN A 449 17.34 2.89 10.18
N ARG A 450 16.79 3.51 11.23
CA ARG A 450 16.59 2.84 12.53
C ARG A 450 15.63 1.66 12.39
N PHE A 451 14.55 1.84 11.64
CA PHE A 451 13.60 0.76 11.39
C PHE A 451 14.21 -0.40 10.61
N MET A 452 14.97 -0.14 9.53
CA MET A 452 15.71 -1.18 8.80
C MET A 452 16.69 -1.93 9.71
N ARG A 453 17.42 -1.22 10.59
CA ARG A 453 18.31 -1.87 11.57
C ARG A 453 17.54 -2.74 12.57
N HIS A 454 16.36 -2.30 13.00
CA HIS A 454 15.50 -3.10 13.87
C HIS A 454 15.05 -4.38 13.15
N LEU A 455 14.52 -4.29 11.93
CA LEU A 455 14.10 -5.46 11.15
C LEU A 455 15.25 -6.44 10.90
N VAL A 456 16.46 -5.95 10.62
CA VAL A 456 17.66 -6.80 10.48
C VAL A 456 18.00 -7.50 11.79
N ARG A 457 17.95 -6.78 12.92
CA ARG A 457 18.27 -7.33 14.24
C ARG A 457 17.29 -8.42 14.67
N GLU A 458 16.00 -8.24 14.38
CA GLU A 458 14.97 -9.26 14.67
C GLU A 458 14.96 -10.40 13.65
N GLY A 459 15.79 -10.35 12.60
CA GLY A 459 15.90 -11.41 11.59
C GLY A 459 14.81 -11.38 10.52
N HIS A 460 13.99 -10.33 10.46
CA HIS A 460 12.94 -10.20 9.46
C HIS A 460 13.45 -9.68 8.10
N LEU A 461 14.56 -8.94 8.07
CA LEU A 461 15.06 -8.28 6.86
C LEU A 461 16.52 -8.60 6.57
N ASP A 462 16.82 -9.01 5.33
CA ASP A 462 18.17 -8.99 4.77
C ASP A 462 18.27 -7.86 3.75
N ARG A 463 18.98 -6.78 4.11
CA ARG A 463 19.12 -5.59 3.26
C ARG A 463 19.84 -5.89 1.94
N ALA A 464 20.79 -6.82 1.92
CA ALA A 464 21.54 -7.13 0.71
C ALA A 464 20.66 -7.88 -0.29
N LEU A 465 19.85 -8.82 0.19
CA LEU A 465 18.90 -9.58 -0.62
C LEU A 465 17.81 -8.69 -1.22
N GLU A 466 17.35 -7.71 -0.46
CA GLU A 466 16.29 -6.78 -0.87
C GLU A 466 16.81 -5.51 -1.56
N PHE A 467 18.12 -5.44 -1.82
CA PHE A 467 18.79 -4.32 -2.46
C PHE A 467 18.55 -2.97 -1.77
N LEU A 468 18.38 -2.99 -0.45
CA LEU A 468 18.25 -1.79 0.38
C LEU A 468 19.63 -1.21 0.70
N PRO A 469 19.75 0.13 0.80
CA PRO A 469 21.05 0.78 0.95
C PRO A 469 21.71 0.34 2.26
N THR A 470 23.03 0.28 2.32
CA THR A 470 23.83 0.05 3.53
C THR A 470 23.92 1.30 4.42
N ASP A 471 24.45 1.18 5.64
CA ASP A 471 24.63 2.34 6.52
C ASP A 471 25.60 3.39 5.97
N ARG A 472 26.58 2.97 5.14
CA ARG A 472 27.47 3.91 4.44
C ARG A 472 26.70 4.70 3.39
N GLN A 473 25.92 4.01 2.55
CA GLN A 473 25.12 4.64 1.50
C GLN A 473 24.04 5.58 2.10
N ILE A 474 23.43 5.22 3.23
CA ILE A 474 22.50 6.10 3.93
C ILE A 474 23.19 7.40 4.39
N ARG A 475 24.41 7.32 4.94
CA ARG A 475 25.17 8.54 5.32
C ARG A 475 25.49 9.42 4.11
N GLU A 476 25.86 8.83 3.00
CA GLU A 476 26.11 9.54 1.74
C GLU A 476 24.84 10.25 1.26
N ARG A 477 23.69 9.57 1.27
CA ARG A 477 22.39 10.16 0.90
C ARG A 477 21.94 11.29 1.82
N LEU A 478 22.13 11.14 3.13
CA LEU A 478 21.85 12.21 4.10
C LEU A 478 22.67 13.47 3.80
N GLY A 479 23.96 13.30 3.48
CA GLY A 479 24.84 14.40 3.07
C GLY A 479 24.39 15.08 1.76
N ALA A 480 23.71 14.35 0.88
CA ALA A 480 23.15 14.84 -0.37
C ALA A 480 21.67 15.27 -0.28
N ALA A 481 21.07 15.28 0.92
CA ALA A 481 19.63 15.53 1.16
C ALA A 481 18.69 14.61 0.36
N GLN A 482 19.10 13.37 0.11
CA GLN A 482 18.35 12.34 -0.60
C GLN A 482 17.70 11.35 0.39
N GLY A 483 16.52 10.84 0.03
CA GLY A 483 15.80 9.80 0.77
C GLY A 483 15.91 8.41 0.14
N LEU A 484 15.01 7.51 0.55
CA LEU A 484 14.74 6.28 -0.21
C LEU A 484 13.96 6.61 -1.49
N THR A 485 14.23 5.86 -2.55
CA THR A 485 13.47 5.88 -3.81
C THR A 485 12.12 5.16 -3.65
N SER A 486 11.25 5.27 -4.65
CA SER A 486 9.95 4.58 -4.64
C SER A 486 10.09 3.05 -4.55
N PRO A 487 10.95 2.37 -5.34
CA PRO A 487 11.13 0.92 -5.24
C PRO A 487 11.68 0.47 -3.87
N GLU A 488 12.58 1.24 -3.26
CA GLU A 488 13.08 0.95 -1.90
C GLU A 488 12.00 1.16 -0.83
N THR A 489 11.15 2.19 -1.01
CA THR A 489 10.04 2.48 -0.11
C THR A 489 8.95 1.41 -0.21
N ALA A 490 8.68 0.88 -1.40
CA ALA A 490 7.75 -0.22 -1.63
C ALA A 490 8.17 -1.50 -0.88
N VAL A 491 9.47 -1.84 -0.94
CA VAL A 491 10.03 -2.96 -0.15
C VAL A 491 9.84 -2.70 1.35
N LEU A 492 10.23 -1.53 1.84
CA LEU A 492 10.10 -1.23 3.27
C LEU A 492 8.64 -1.25 3.74
N LEU A 493 7.71 -0.77 2.91
CA LEU A 493 6.26 -0.82 3.14
C LEU A 493 5.77 -2.26 3.29
N ALA A 494 6.20 -3.15 2.40
CA ALA A 494 5.84 -4.56 2.44
C ALA A 494 6.32 -5.22 3.74
N TYR A 495 7.59 -5.03 4.12
CA TYR A 495 8.13 -5.57 5.36
C TYR A 495 7.44 -5.00 6.60
N THR A 496 7.07 -3.71 6.62
CA THR A 496 6.24 -3.14 7.70
C THR A 496 4.95 -3.95 7.84
N LYS A 497 4.20 -4.15 6.76
CA LYS A 497 2.93 -4.87 6.79
C LYS A 497 3.07 -6.31 7.26
N ILE A 498 4.08 -7.04 6.75
CA ILE A 498 4.36 -8.44 7.14
C ILE A 498 4.55 -8.52 8.66
N THR A 499 5.48 -7.75 9.20
CA THR A 499 5.83 -7.86 10.63
C THR A 499 4.70 -7.40 11.55
N VAL A 500 3.91 -6.40 11.11
CA VAL A 500 2.78 -5.90 11.90
C VAL A 500 1.64 -6.90 11.88
N ALA A 501 1.33 -7.51 10.74
CA ALA A 501 0.30 -8.54 10.64
C ALA A 501 0.66 -9.78 11.48
N GLU A 502 1.92 -10.24 11.40
CA GLU A 502 2.42 -11.35 12.20
C GLU A 502 2.29 -11.07 13.71
N GLU A 503 2.73 -9.90 14.19
CA GLU A 503 2.63 -9.56 15.61
C GLU A 503 1.16 -9.39 16.07
N LEU A 504 0.30 -8.72 15.30
CA LEU A 504 -1.09 -8.47 15.68
C LEU A 504 -1.98 -9.72 15.65
N LEU A 505 -1.72 -10.67 14.74
CA LEU A 505 -2.51 -11.89 14.63
C LEU A 505 -2.44 -12.74 15.92
N HIS A 506 -1.39 -12.57 16.72
CA HIS A 506 -1.22 -13.25 18.02
C HIS A 506 -1.77 -12.47 19.22
N THR A 507 -2.52 -11.39 18.97
CA THR A 507 -3.16 -10.57 20.01
C THR A 507 -4.67 -10.80 20.06
N SER A 508 -5.35 -10.17 21.03
CA SER A 508 -6.82 -10.16 21.09
C SER A 508 -7.46 -9.08 20.23
N LEU A 509 -6.67 -8.19 19.61
CA LEU A 509 -7.17 -7.09 18.79
C LEU A 509 -8.05 -7.56 17.61
N PRO A 510 -7.68 -8.61 16.85
CA PRO A 510 -8.53 -9.07 15.75
C PRO A 510 -9.93 -9.55 16.17
N ASP A 511 -10.14 -9.90 17.44
CA ASP A 511 -11.43 -10.33 17.99
C ASP A 511 -12.26 -9.17 18.57
N ASP A 512 -11.74 -7.94 18.57
CA ASP A 512 -12.45 -6.80 19.16
C ASP A 512 -13.73 -6.53 18.36
N PRO A 513 -14.93 -6.52 18.99
CA PRO A 513 -16.20 -6.34 18.27
C PRO A 513 -16.27 -5.04 17.45
N TYR A 514 -15.52 -4.00 17.84
CA TYR A 514 -15.44 -2.77 17.07
C TYR A 514 -14.87 -2.97 15.65
N LEU A 515 -14.05 -4.00 15.45
CA LEU A 515 -13.41 -4.31 14.18
C LEU A 515 -14.24 -5.22 13.27
N HIS A 516 -15.41 -5.72 13.72
CA HIS A 516 -16.31 -6.50 12.85
C HIS A 516 -16.68 -5.71 11.58
N GLY A 517 -16.78 -4.39 11.66
CA GLY A 517 -16.98 -3.55 10.48
C GLY A 517 -15.90 -3.75 9.40
N LEU A 518 -14.63 -3.95 9.79
CA LEU A 518 -13.54 -4.21 8.84
C LEU A 518 -13.71 -5.56 8.15
N LEU A 519 -14.04 -6.60 8.92
CA LEU A 519 -14.35 -7.94 8.39
C LEU A 519 -15.47 -7.88 7.36
N HIS A 520 -16.55 -7.17 7.68
CA HIS A 520 -17.67 -7.03 6.76
C HIS A 520 -17.26 -6.28 5.49
N THR A 521 -16.54 -5.17 5.59
CA THR A 521 -16.11 -4.37 4.42
C THR A 521 -15.19 -5.10 3.45
N TYR A 522 -14.55 -6.20 3.88
CA TYR A 522 -13.81 -7.09 2.98
C TYR A 522 -14.73 -7.81 1.99
N PHE A 523 -15.96 -8.15 2.38
CA PHE A 523 -16.89 -8.87 1.53
C PHE A 523 -17.79 -7.94 0.70
N PRO A 524 -18.16 -8.33 -0.54
CA PRO A 524 -19.15 -7.63 -1.35
C PRO A 524 -20.48 -7.37 -0.61
N ALA A 525 -21.18 -6.28 -0.94
CA ALA A 525 -22.46 -5.89 -0.34
C ALA A 525 -23.48 -7.03 -0.35
N ALA A 526 -23.55 -7.80 -1.44
CA ALA A 526 -24.48 -8.92 -1.56
C ALA A 526 -24.28 -10.00 -0.48
N LEU A 527 -23.04 -10.22 -0.01
CA LEU A 527 -22.77 -11.16 1.09
C LEU A 527 -23.03 -10.51 2.45
N ARG A 528 -22.64 -9.25 2.63
CA ARG A 528 -22.90 -8.50 3.87
C ARG A 528 -24.38 -8.44 4.22
N GLU A 529 -25.24 -8.24 3.23
CA GLU A 529 -26.68 -8.12 3.42
C GLU A 529 -27.38 -9.46 3.65
N LYS A 530 -26.90 -10.53 3.00
CA LYS A 530 -27.58 -11.84 3.01
C LYS A 530 -27.04 -12.82 4.04
N PHE A 531 -25.74 -12.74 4.35
CA PHE A 531 -25.01 -13.74 5.14
C PHE A 531 -24.10 -13.11 6.23
N PRO A 532 -24.60 -12.15 7.04
CA PRO A 532 -23.76 -11.50 8.06
C PRO A 532 -23.24 -12.48 9.11
N GLU A 533 -24.05 -13.46 9.52
CA GLU A 533 -23.65 -14.47 10.52
C GLU A 533 -22.56 -15.40 9.97
N GLN A 534 -22.60 -15.76 8.68
CA GLN A 534 -21.56 -16.57 8.05
C GLN A 534 -20.26 -15.79 7.85
N ILE A 535 -20.34 -14.47 7.67
CA ILE A 535 -19.16 -13.59 7.67
C ILE A 535 -18.53 -13.58 9.06
N ASP A 536 -19.31 -13.38 10.11
CA ASP A 536 -18.81 -13.34 11.50
C ASP A 536 -18.15 -14.67 11.90
N ASN A 537 -18.69 -15.80 11.43
CA ASN A 537 -18.15 -17.14 11.67
C ASN A 537 -17.14 -17.62 10.61
N HIS A 538 -16.65 -16.74 9.73
CA HIS A 538 -15.72 -17.14 8.69
C HIS A 538 -14.45 -17.75 9.31
N PRO A 539 -13.94 -18.90 8.84
CA PRO A 539 -12.78 -19.56 9.44
C PRO A 539 -11.52 -18.70 9.50
N LEU A 540 -11.40 -17.73 8.58
CA LEU A 540 -10.29 -16.77 8.52
C LEU A 540 -10.66 -15.35 8.99
N HIS A 541 -11.70 -15.18 9.81
CA HIS A 541 -12.16 -13.85 10.24
C HIS A 541 -11.04 -13.03 10.93
N ARG A 542 -10.18 -13.69 11.72
CA ARG A 542 -9.03 -13.05 12.39
C ARG A 542 -8.00 -12.57 11.37
N GLU A 543 -7.63 -13.41 10.42
CA GLU A 543 -6.62 -13.10 9.41
C GLU A 543 -7.12 -12.01 8.44
N ILE A 544 -8.40 -12.06 8.02
CA ILE A 544 -9.04 -11.01 7.21
C ILE A 544 -9.04 -9.68 7.97
N THR A 545 -9.53 -9.66 9.21
CA THR A 545 -9.60 -8.45 10.03
C THR A 545 -8.21 -7.85 10.24
N THR A 546 -7.22 -8.68 10.57
CA THR A 546 -5.82 -8.26 10.72
C THR A 546 -5.28 -7.64 9.44
N THR A 547 -5.49 -8.30 8.30
CA THR A 547 -5.00 -7.82 6.99
C THR A 547 -5.59 -6.46 6.63
N VAL A 548 -6.91 -6.29 6.77
CA VAL A 548 -7.60 -5.02 6.50
C VAL A 548 -7.11 -3.93 7.44
N LEU A 549 -7.02 -4.22 8.74
CA LEU A 549 -6.54 -3.28 9.76
C LEU A 549 -5.09 -2.83 9.51
N VAL A 550 -4.20 -3.77 9.17
CA VAL A 550 -2.79 -3.47 8.89
C VAL A 550 -2.64 -2.64 7.62
N ASN A 551 -3.35 -3.01 6.55
CA ASN A 551 -3.37 -2.22 5.33
C ASN A 551 -3.81 -0.78 5.62
N ASP A 552 -4.93 -0.60 6.32
CA ASP A 552 -5.46 0.72 6.67
C ASP A 552 -4.50 1.53 7.57
N THR A 553 -3.96 0.89 8.62
CA THR A 553 -3.02 1.52 9.57
C THR A 553 -1.74 1.95 8.88
N VAL A 554 -1.14 1.09 8.07
CA VAL A 554 0.15 1.36 7.43
C VAL A 554 -0.02 2.34 6.26
N ASN A 555 -1.08 2.22 5.46
CA ASN A 555 -1.32 3.12 4.33
C ASN A 555 -1.58 4.56 4.80
N THR A 556 -2.27 4.74 5.93
CA THR A 556 -2.57 6.07 6.50
C THR A 556 -1.47 6.60 7.42
N GLY A 557 -0.79 5.72 8.17
CA GLY A 557 0.26 6.08 9.14
C GLY A 557 1.66 6.21 8.55
N GLY A 558 1.98 5.42 7.50
CA GLY A 558 3.29 5.38 6.85
C GLY A 558 4.27 4.34 7.44
N THR A 559 5.32 4.03 6.66
CA THR A 559 6.21 2.85 6.89
C THR A 559 6.90 2.80 8.24
N THR A 560 7.30 3.94 8.81
CA THR A 560 8.04 4.00 10.08
C THR A 560 7.19 4.40 11.28
N TYR A 561 5.90 4.68 11.08
CA TYR A 561 5.05 5.31 12.11
C TYR A 561 4.95 4.46 13.38
N LEU A 562 4.59 3.18 13.23
CA LEU A 562 4.42 2.24 14.34
C LEU A 562 5.72 2.06 15.12
N HIS A 563 6.85 1.88 14.42
CA HIS A 563 8.16 1.75 15.04
C HIS A 563 8.57 3.01 15.82
N ARG A 564 8.35 4.21 15.26
CA ARG A 564 8.66 5.46 15.96
C ARG A 564 7.82 5.62 17.23
N LEU A 565 6.51 5.35 17.17
CA LEU A 565 5.68 5.44 18.37
C LEU A 565 6.13 4.44 19.44
N ARG A 566 6.49 3.21 19.05
CA ARG A 566 7.07 2.22 19.97
C ARG A 566 8.35 2.74 20.65
N GLU A 567 9.25 3.38 19.90
CA GLU A 567 10.47 3.97 20.45
C GLU A 567 10.20 5.16 21.40
N GLU A 568 9.15 5.94 21.13
CA GLU A 568 8.81 7.17 21.82
C GLU A 568 7.99 6.94 23.10
N THR A 569 7.04 6.00 23.08
CA THR A 569 6.10 5.76 24.19
C THR A 569 6.41 4.49 24.99
N GLY A 570 7.13 3.54 24.39
CA GLY A 570 7.34 2.21 24.98
C GLY A 570 6.11 1.30 24.94
N ALA A 571 5.00 1.74 24.33
CA ALA A 571 3.78 0.95 24.19
C ALA A 571 4.00 -0.24 23.24
N SER A 572 3.24 -1.31 23.47
CA SER A 572 3.14 -2.46 22.57
C SER A 572 2.55 -2.07 21.22
N LEU A 573 2.75 -2.93 20.20
CA LEU A 573 2.16 -2.69 18.89
C LEU A 573 0.63 -2.67 18.94
N GLU A 574 0.03 -3.58 19.73
CA GLU A 574 -1.41 -3.65 19.93
C GLU A 574 -1.97 -2.33 20.48
N GLU A 575 -1.37 -1.78 21.55
CA GLU A 575 -1.81 -0.52 22.16
C GLU A 575 -1.71 0.64 21.16
N ILE A 576 -0.63 0.70 20.37
CA ILE A 576 -0.44 1.75 19.36
C ILE A 576 -1.51 1.65 18.27
N VAL A 577 -1.80 0.45 17.77
CA VAL A 577 -2.80 0.25 16.71
C VAL A 577 -4.19 0.54 17.24
N ARG A 578 -4.55 0.09 18.45
CA ARG A 578 -5.81 0.45 19.13
C ARG A 578 -5.97 1.97 19.23
N ALA A 579 -4.96 2.67 19.75
CA ALA A 579 -4.99 4.12 19.89
C ALA A 579 -5.01 4.85 18.54
N GLN A 580 -4.43 4.29 17.48
CA GLN A 580 -4.49 4.84 16.13
C GLN A 580 -5.88 4.69 15.52
N THR A 581 -6.50 3.51 15.64
CA THR A 581 -7.88 3.26 15.19
C THR A 581 -8.85 4.22 15.86
N VAL A 582 -8.75 4.37 17.19
CA VAL A 582 -9.58 5.31 17.96
C VAL A 582 -9.33 6.76 17.53
N ALA A 583 -8.08 7.19 17.40
CA ALA A 583 -7.77 8.56 16.97
C ALA A 583 -8.32 8.87 15.57
N ARG A 584 -8.26 7.91 14.64
CA ARG A 584 -8.83 8.06 13.29
C ARG A 584 -10.33 8.21 13.27
N ALA A 585 -11.02 7.49 14.14
CA ALA A 585 -12.47 7.58 14.31
C ALA A 585 -12.87 8.91 14.97
N ILE A 586 -12.21 9.30 16.07
CA ILE A 586 -12.47 10.56 16.78
C ILE A 586 -12.30 11.76 15.83
N PHE A 587 -11.22 11.79 15.06
CA PHE A 587 -10.96 12.90 14.14
C PHE A 587 -11.61 12.73 12.76
N ARG A 588 -12.54 11.77 12.60
CA ARG A 588 -13.30 11.52 11.36
C ARG A 588 -12.42 11.51 10.12
N SER A 589 -11.25 10.89 10.24
CA SER A 589 -10.21 10.95 9.20
C SER A 589 -10.72 10.45 7.85
N GLY A 590 -11.58 9.42 7.83
CA GLY A 590 -12.21 8.92 6.60
C GLY A 590 -12.84 10.01 5.73
N VAL A 591 -13.59 10.94 6.32
CA VAL A 591 -14.25 12.05 5.60
C VAL A 591 -13.23 12.95 4.88
N VAL A 592 -12.09 13.23 5.55
CA VAL A 592 -11.01 14.01 4.94
C VAL A 592 -10.37 13.24 3.79
N TRP A 593 -10.12 11.95 3.96
CA TRP A 593 -9.50 11.12 2.93
C TRP A 593 -10.42 11.00 1.71
N ASP A 594 -11.70 10.69 1.89
CA ASP A 594 -12.68 10.60 0.79
C ASP A 594 -12.80 11.95 0.05
N GLY A 595 -12.85 13.05 0.79
CA GLY A 595 -12.86 14.41 0.22
C GLY A 595 -11.62 14.69 -0.65
N VAL A 596 -10.42 14.35 -0.17
CA VAL A 596 -9.17 14.51 -0.93
C VAL A 596 -9.16 13.63 -2.18
N GLU A 597 -9.64 12.38 -2.08
CA GLU A 597 -9.66 11.45 -3.22
C GLU A 597 -10.62 11.92 -4.32
N SER A 598 -11.76 12.51 -3.95
CA SER A 598 -12.70 13.10 -4.92
C SER A 598 -12.14 14.26 -5.76
N LEU A 599 -10.99 14.83 -5.34
CA LEU A 599 -10.32 15.95 -6.00
C LEU A 599 -9.13 15.50 -6.87
N ASP A 600 -8.91 14.19 -7.02
CA ASP A 600 -7.89 13.69 -7.94
C ASP A 600 -8.10 14.27 -9.34
N ASN A 601 -7.00 14.71 -9.96
CA ASN A 601 -6.96 15.40 -11.26
C ASN A 601 -7.72 16.74 -11.34
N GLN A 602 -8.34 17.22 -10.24
CA GLN A 602 -8.98 18.54 -10.16
C GLN A 602 -8.12 19.55 -9.40
N VAL A 603 -7.35 19.07 -8.41
CA VAL A 603 -6.41 19.86 -7.62
C VAL A 603 -5.02 19.22 -7.73
N GLU A 604 -3.97 20.05 -7.75
CA GLU A 604 -2.58 19.60 -7.85
C GLU A 604 -2.24 18.50 -6.83
N ALA A 605 -1.52 17.47 -7.28
CA ALA A 605 -1.19 16.30 -6.45
C ALA A 605 -0.44 16.68 -5.16
N ALA A 606 0.42 17.70 -5.23
CA ALA A 606 1.21 18.20 -4.11
C ALA A 606 0.33 18.77 -2.99
N VAL A 607 -0.75 19.48 -3.35
CA VAL A 607 -1.72 20.02 -2.38
C VAL A 607 -2.46 18.88 -1.69
N LEU A 608 -2.93 17.89 -2.45
CA LEU A 608 -3.62 16.73 -1.90
C LEU A 608 -2.71 15.90 -0.98
N THR A 609 -1.44 15.70 -1.35
CA THR A 609 -0.44 15.05 -0.48
C THR A 609 -0.19 15.86 0.81
N ARG A 610 -0.14 17.19 0.73
CA ARG A 610 -0.02 18.05 1.92
C ARG A 610 -1.21 17.85 2.86
N ILE A 611 -2.45 17.83 2.36
CA ILE A 611 -3.64 17.57 3.19
C ILE A 611 -3.54 16.22 3.91
N ARG A 612 -3.19 15.13 3.19
CA ARG A 612 -3.03 13.79 3.78
C ARG A 612 -1.97 13.77 4.88
N LEU A 613 -0.83 14.41 4.67
CA LEU A 613 0.25 14.49 5.67
C LEU A 613 -0.13 15.32 6.90
N HIS A 614 -0.96 16.37 6.73
CA HIS A 614 -1.50 17.14 7.84
C HIS A 614 -2.52 16.32 8.64
N SER A 615 -3.41 15.59 7.97
CA SER A 615 -4.35 14.64 8.62
C SER A 615 -3.62 13.56 9.40
N ARG A 616 -2.59 12.92 8.80
CA ARG A 616 -1.73 11.94 9.47
C ARG A 616 -1.09 12.49 10.74
N ARG A 617 -0.64 13.75 10.73
CA ARG A 617 -0.03 14.40 11.90
C ARG A 617 -1.03 14.58 13.04
N LEU A 618 -2.28 14.94 12.73
CA LEU A 618 -3.36 15.05 13.72
C LEU A 618 -3.61 13.68 14.38
N VAL A 619 -3.76 12.63 13.57
CA VAL A 619 -3.96 11.26 14.05
C VAL A 619 -2.78 10.81 14.92
N GLU A 620 -1.53 10.99 14.47
CA GLU A 620 -0.33 10.60 15.25
C GLU A 620 -0.26 11.30 16.61
N ARG A 621 -0.66 12.59 16.67
CA ARG A 621 -0.73 13.31 17.95
C ARG A 621 -1.85 12.75 18.84
N GLY A 622 -3.02 12.48 18.27
CA GLY A 622 -4.15 11.85 18.96
C GLY A 622 -3.80 10.49 19.54
N THR A 623 -3.14 9.63 18.75
CA THR A 623 -2.67 8.31 19.19
C THR A 623 -1.76 8.45 20.40
N ARG A 624 -0.75 9.33 20.34
CA ARG A 624 0.16 9.55 21.46
C ARG A 624 -0.57 10.09 22.70
N TRP A 625 -1.51 11.01 22.52
CA TRP A 625 -2.32 11.54 23.62
C TRP A 625 -3.14 10.43 24.30
N LEU A 626 -3.79 9.57 23.51
CA LEU A 626 -4.59 8.46 24.04
C LEU A 626 -3.73 7.46 24.82
N LEU A 627 -2.54 7.11 24.31
CA LEU A 627 -1.60 6.23 24.99
C LEU A 627 -1.18 6.78 26.37
N ASN A 628 -0.99 8.10 26.46
CA ASN A 628 -0.47 8.74 27.68
C ASN A 628 -1.57 9.12 28.69
N ASN A 629 -2.81 9.33 28.25
CA ASN A 629 -3.87 9.92 29.08
C ASN A 629 -5.06 8.99 29.35
N ARG A 630 -5.09 7.79 28.76
CA ARG A 630 -6.16 6.81 28.97
C ARG A 630 -5.62 5.46 29.43
N PRO A 631 -6.39 4.70 30.23
CA PRO A 631 -6.02 3.34 30.60
C PRO A 631 -5.79 2.44 29.38
N GLN A 632 -4.73 1.65 29.41
CA GLN A 632 -4.40 0.69 28.35
C GLN A 632 -4.70 -0.76 28.79
N PRO A 633 -5.06 -1.66 27.85
CA PRO A 633 -5.38 -1.38 26.45
C PRO A 633 -6.72 -0.65 26.30
N LEU A 634 -6.83 0.23 25.30
CA LEU A 634 -8.07 0.96 25.03
C LEU A 634 -9.22 0.03 24.64
N GLN A 635 -10.40 0.29 25.21
CA GLN A 635 -11.68 -0.22 24.73
C GLN A 635 -12.12 0.63 23.53
N LEU A 636 -12.09 0.05 22.32
CA LEU A 636 -12.24 0.81 21.07
C LEU A 636 -13.59 1.53 21.00
N ALA A 637 -14.69 0.78 21.11
CA ALA A 637 -16.05 1.30 21.00
C ALA A 637 -16.34 2.39 22.05
N GLU A 638 -16.09 2.09 23.33
CA GLU A 638 -16.33 3.03 24.44
C GLU A 638 -15.54 4.33 24.28
N THR A 639 -14.26 4.23 23.89
CA THR A 639 -13.41 5.42 23.75
C THR A 639 -13.87 6.28 22.56
N VAL A 640 -14.28 5.67 21.45
CA VAL A 640 -14.81 6.40 20.30
C VAL A 640 -16.14 7.05 20.63
N GLU A 641 -17.05 6.36 21.31
CA GLU A 641 -18.34 6.91 21.75
C GLU A 641 -18.14 8.09 22.71
N PHE A 642 -17.19 7.98 23.64
CA PHE A 642 -16.91 9.04 24.60
C PHE A 642 -16.38 10.33 23.95
N PHE A 643 -15.46 10.21 22.99
CA PHE A 643 -14.79 11.37 22.40
C PHE A 643 -15.44 11.88 21.11
N GLY A 644 -15.93 11.00 20.23
CA GLY A 644 -16.22 11.32 18.82
C GLY A 644 -17.14 12.52 18.63
N ASP A 645 -18.35 12.47 19.19
CA ASP A 645 -19.33 13.55 19.01
C ASP A 645 -18.98 14.81 19.83
N ARG A 646 -18.34 14.64 21.00
CA ARG A 646 -17.90 15.77 21.83
C ARG A 646 -16.76 16.56 21.16
N VAL A 647 -15.84 15.85 20.50
CA VAL A 647 -14.77 16.46 19.69
C VAL A 647 -15.37 17.16 18.47
N GLU A 648 -16.30 16.53 17.74
CA GLU A 648 -16.93 17.17 16.57
C GLU A 648 -17.74 18.42 16.98
N GLN A 649 -18.44 18.38 18.11
CA GLN A 649 -19.18 19.54 18.63
C GLN A 649 -18.28 20.77 18.72
N VAL A 650 -17.09 20.63 19.32
CA VAL A 650 -16.10 21.71 19.43
C VAL A 650 -15.48 22.03 18.07
N TRP A 651 -15.10 21.01 17.30
CA TRP A 651 -14.43 21.19 16.00
C TRP A 651 -15.30 22.03 15.04
N SER A 652 -16.59 21.72 14.93
CA SER A 652 -17.52 22.44 14.04
C SER A 652 -17.63 23.95 14.35
N GLN A 653 -17.27 24.38 15.56
CA GLN A 653 -17.30 25.78 15.99
C GLN A 653 -15.92 26.43 16.07
N LEU A 654 -14.82 25.74 15.72
CA LEU A 654 -13.46 26.27 15.83
C LEU A 654 -13.31 27.69 15.25
N PRO A 655 -13.80 28.02 14.03
CA PRO A 655 -13.59 29.36 13.47
C PRO A 655 -14.14 30.50 14.34
N LYS A 656 -15.12 30.22 15.20
CA LYS A 656 -15.71 31.19 16.14
C LYS A 656 -14.95 31.26 17.47
N LEU A 657 -14.24 30.19 17.83
CA LEU A 657 -13.51 30.04 19.09
C LEU A 657 -12.07 30.53 19.01
N LEU A 658 -11.42 30.39 17.85
CA LEU A 658 -10.03 30.79 17.67
C LEU A 658 -9.85 32.32 17.78
N ARG A 659 -8.71 32.71 18.36
CA ARG A 659 -8.30 34.11 18.58
C ARG A 659 -6.82 34.27 18.21
N GLY A 660 -6.41 35.51 17.96
CA GLY A 660 -5.00 35.88 17.73
C GLY A 660 -4.29 35.00 16.71
N ALA A 661 -3.10 34.52 17.08
CA ALA A 661 -2.21 33.74 16.20
C ALA A 661 -2.84 32.44 15.67
N ASP A 662 -3.68 31.76 16.45
CA ASP A 662 -4.36 30.53 16.00
C ASP A 662 -5.39 30.84 14.89
N LEU A 663 -6.13 31.94 15.02
CA LEU A 663 -7.10 32.37 14.01
C LEU A 663 -6.40 32.82 12.72
N GLU A 664 -5.28 33.56 12.84
CA GLU A 664 -4.46 33.95 11.70
C GLU A 664 -3.88 32.74 10.95
N TRP A 665 -3.37 31.75 11.71
CA TRP A 665 -2.88 30.49 11.13
C TRP A 665 -4.00 29.72 10.43
N TYR A 666 -5.16 29.60 11.07
CA TYR A 666 -6.34 28.97 10.48
C TYR A 666 -6.72 29.64 9.16
N GLN A 667 -6.89 30.97 9.16
CA GLN A 667 -7.31 31.73 7.98
C GLN A 667 -6.30 31.58 6.84
N LYS A 668 -4.99 31.63 7.15
CA LYS A 668 -3.93 31.42 6.17
C LYS A 668 -4.05 30.06 5.48
N ILE A 669 -4.21 28.97 6.22
CA ILE A 669 -4.32 27.62 5.63
C ILE A 669 -5.62 27.49 4.84
N TYR A 670 -6.71 28.07 5.33
CA TYR A 670 -7.98 28.10 4.61
C TYR A 670 -7.83 28.82 3.26
N ASP A 671 -7.30 30.05 3.26
CA ASP A 671 -7.09 30.85 2.04
C ASP A 671 -6.15 30.16 1.04
N GLU A 672 -5.06 29.54 1.52
CA GLU A 672 -4.13 28.76 0.69
C GLU A 672 -4.81 27.56 0.02
N LEU A 673 -5.70 26.85 0.73
CA LEU A 673 -6.40 25.67 0.20
C LEU A 673 -7.53 26.06 -0.74
N SER A 674 -8.37 27.03 -0.35
CA SER A 674 -9.45 27.55 -1.20
C SER A 674 -8.89 28.17 -2.47
N GLY A 675 -7.78 28.91 -2.38
CA GLY A 675 -7.06 29.45 -3.54
C GLY A 675 -6.50 28.37 -4.48
N ALA A 676 -6.22 27.17 -3.97
CA ALA A 676 -5.79 26.01 -4.74
C ALA A 676 -6.95 25.14 -5.28
N GLY A 677 -8.21 25.60 -5.12
CA GLY A 677 -9.40 24.90 -5.63
C GLY A 677 -9.97 23.82 -4.69
N VAL A 678 -9.52 23.77 -3.43
CA VAL A 678 -10.10 22.85 -2.43
C VAL A 678 -11.46 23.36 -1.97
N PRO A 679 -12.53 22.54 -1.94
CA PRO A 679 -13.85 22.96 -1.48
C PRO A 679 -13.85 23.46 -0.04
N ASP A 680 -14.70 24.46 0.25
CA ASP A 680 -14.75 25.17 1.54
C ASP A 680 -14.90 24.24 2.74
N GLU A 681 -15.72 23.20 2.64
CA GLU A 681 -15.92 22.25 3.74
C GLU A 681 -14.62 21.51 4.11
N LEU A 682 -13.87 21.05 3.10
CA LEU A 682 -12.60 20.36 3.31
C LEU A 682 -11.52 21.34 3.76
N ALA A 683 -11.44 22.52 3.14
CA ALA A 683 -10.49 23.57 3.53
C ALA A 683 -10.70 23.98 5.00
N THR A 684 -11.96 24.15 5.44
CA THR A 684 -12.35 24.47 6.82
C THR A 684 -11.85 23.41 7.80
N ARG A 685 -12.06 22.12 7.50
CA ARG A 685 -11.60 21.02 8.36
C ARG A 685 -10.08 20.98 8.45
N VAL A 686 -9.39 21.06 7.32
CA VAL A 686 -7.92 20.95 7.24
C VAL A 686 -7.22 22.12 7.93
N ALA A 687 -7.72 23.34 7.74
CA ALA A 687 -7.23 24.53 8.44
C ALA A 687 -7.36 24.38 9.97
N GLY A 688 -8.39 23.66 10.44
CA GLY A 688 -8.65 23.41 11.84
C GLY A 688 -7.79 22.33 12.51
N PHE A 689 -7.03 21.51 11.79
CA PHE A 689 -6.38 20.32 12.38
C PHE A 689 -5.47 20.61 13.58
N SER A 690 -4.69 21.69 13.55
CA SER A 690 -3.83 22.05 14.69
C SER A 690 -4.64 22.32 15.96
N SER A 691 -5.76 23.04 15.82
CA SER A 691 -6.63 23.43 16.92
C SER A 691 -7.67 22.36 17.28
N ALA A 692 -7.93 21.40 16.39
CA ALA A 692 -8.76 20.24 16.67
C ALA A 692 -8.05 19.25 17.61
N PHE A 693 -6.73 19.13 17.58
CA PHE A 693 -6.00 18.21 18.47
C PHE A 693 -6.28 18.44 19.97
N PRO A 694 -6.22 19.68 20.51
CA PRO A 694 -6.57 20.00 21.90
C PRO A 694 -7.97 19.63 22.36
N THR A 695 -8.90 19.35 21.44
CA THR A 695 -10.26 18.94 21.81
C THR A 695 -10.30 17.69 22.69
N LEU A 696 -9.29 16.82 22.61
CA LEU A 696 -9.13 15.68 23.52
C LEU A 696 -8.94 16.13 24.98
N ASP A 697 -8.12 17.16 25.20
CA ASP A 697 -7.92 17.76 26.53
C ASP A 697 -9.19 18.48 26.99
N ILE A 698 -9.83 19.23 26.11
CA ILE A 698 -11.07 19.96 26.38
C ILE A 698 -12.17 18.99 26.84
N VAL A 699 -12.40 17.90 26.10
CA VAL A 699 -13.38 16.88 26.48
C VAL A 699 -13.03 16.22 27.81
N SER A 700 -11.75 15.95 28.05
CA SER A 700 -11.29 15.35 29.31
C SER A 700 -11.39 16.29 30.52
N VAL A 701 -11.21 17.60 30.33
CA VAL A 701 -11.46 18.61 31.36
C VAL A 701 -12.96 18.75 31.61
N ALA A 702 -13.77 18.83 30.54
CA ALA A 702 -15.22 18.92 30.63
C ALA A 702 -15.81 17.77 31.43
N ASP A 703 -15.38 16.54 31.16
CA ASP A 703 -15.81 15.34 31.88
C ASP A 703 -15.42 15.38 33.36
N ARG A 704 -14.15 15.67 33.68
CA ARG A 704 -13.65 15.76 35.07
C ARG A 704 -14.35 16.84 35.89
N MET A 705 -14.76 17.94 35.24
CA MET A 705 -15.39 19.09 35.91
C MET A 705 -16.92 19.08 35.83
N GLY A 706 -17.53 18.11 35.14
CA GLY A 706 -18.97 18.06 34.90
C GLY A 706 -19.50 19.28 34.13
N ARG A 707 -18.79 19.71 33.07
CA ARG A 707 -19.09 20.88 32.24
C ARG A 707 -19.39 20.48 30.80
N ASP A 708 -20.04 21.37 30.05
CA ASP A 708 -20.19 21.21 28.60
C ASP A 708 -18.83 21.42 27.90
N PRO A 709 -18.44 20.60 26.90
CA PRO A 709 -17.21 20.78 26.16
C PRO A 709 -17.05 22.17 25.53
N MET A 710 -18.14 22.83 25.14
CA MET A 710 -18.10 24.17 24.56
C MET A 710 -17.70 25.23 25.58
N ASP A 711 -18.22 25.15 26.81
CA ASP A 711 -17.83 26.06 27.91
C ASP A 711 -16.34 25.97 28.19
N VAL A 712 -15.78 24.75 28.13
CA VAL A 712 -14.35 24.52 28.32
C VAL A 712 -13.55 25.05 27.14
N ALA A 713 -14.02 24.82 25.91
CA ALA A 713 -13.35 25.28 24.70
C ALA A 713 -13.23 26.80 24.63
N GLU A 714 -14.28 27.54 25.00
CA GLU A 714 -14.26 29.01 25.04
C GLU A 714 -13.16 29.53 25.97
N VAL A 715 -13.01 28.93 27.16
CA VAL A 715 -11.94 29.29 28.10
C VAL A 715 -10.57 28.82 27.58
N TYR A 716 -10.49 27.63 27.00
CA TYR A 716 -9.23 27.05 26.52
C TYR A 716 -8.57 27.94 25.45
N TYR A 717 -9.31 28.31 24.40
CA TYR A 717 -8.76 29.11 23.30
C TYR A 717 -8.56 30.58 23.68
N ASP A 718 -9.41 31.17 24.52
CA ASP A 718 -9.19 32.53 25.08
C ASP A 718 -7.92 32.57 25.94
N LEU A 719 -7.70 31.53 26.78
CA LEU A 719 -6.49 31.42 27.58
C LEU A 719 -5.23 31.22 26.74
N ALA A 720 -5.33 30.49 25.63
CA ALA A 720 -4.21 30.26 24.71
C ALA A 720 -3.65 31.58 24.17
N ASP A 721 -4.55 32.48 23.75
CA ASP A 721 -4.20 33.80 23.24
C ASP A 721 -3.60 34.70 24.33
N ARG A 722 -4.25 34.78 25.49
CA ARG A 722 -3.80 35.61 26.63
C ARG A 722 -2.45 35.22 27.21
N LEU A 723 -2.08 33.94 27.12
CA LEU A 723 -0.80 33.42 27.60
C LEU A 723 0.20 33.14 26.47
N HIS A 724 -0.12 33.53 25.23
CA HIS A 724 0.74 33.36 24.06
C HIS A 724 1.23 31.90 23.85
N ILE A 725 0.36 30.93 24.14
CA ILE A 725 0.68 29.49 24.09
C ILE A 725 1.09 29.05 22.68
N THR A 726 0.41 29.57 21.65
CA THR A 726 0.73 29.28 20.23
C THR A 726 2.17 29.65 19.88
N GLN A 727 2.66 30.79 20.36
CA GLN A 727 4.03 31.24 20.08
C GLN A 727 5.06 30.31 20.73
N LEU A 728 4.80 29.80 21.94
CA LEU A 728 5.63 28.77 22.57
C LEU A 728 5.60 27.45 21.77
N MET A 729 4.45 27.08 21.23
CA MET A 729 4.34 25.90 20.35
C MET A 729 5.15 26.04 19.08
N ASP A 730 5.13 27.19 18.43
CA ASP A 730 5.93 27.44 17.22
C ASP A 730 7.43 27.30 17.50
N ARG A 731 7.91 27.82 18.63
CA ARG A 731 9.30 27.65 19.07
C ARG A 731 9.66 26.19 19.34
N ILE A 732 8.76 25.42 19.94
CA ILE A 732 8.96 23.97 20.10
C ILE A 732 8.95 23.28 18.74
N ILE A 733 8.23 23.82 17.75
CA ILE A 733 8.21 23.28 16.40
C ILE A 733 9.52 23.55 15.64
N GLU A 734 10.20 24.66 15.92
CA GLU A 734 11.49 25.04 15.34
C GLU A 734 12.68 24.24 15.90
N LEU A 735 12.50 23.56 17.04
CA LEU A 735 13.57 22.75 17.63
C LEU A 735 14.12 21.68 16.67
N PRO A 736 15.46 21.46 16.64
CA PRO A 736 16.12 20.48 15.80
C PRO A 736 15.57 19.05 15.96
N ARG A 737 15.70 18.24 14.90
CA ARG A 737 15.30 16.83 14.85
C ARG A 737 16.43 15.91 14.36
N ALA A 738 17.68 16.27 14.65
CA ALA A 738 18.83 15.57 14.07
C ALA A 738 18.97 14.13 14.60
N ASP A 739 18.42 13.83 15.77
CA ASP A 739 18.45 12.49 16.35
C ASP A 739 17.18 12.11 17.13
N ARG A 740 17.19 10.88 17.67
CA ARG A 740 16.09 10.32 18.48
C ARG A 740 15.84 11.13 19.75
N TRP A 741 16.89 11.55 20.45
CA TRP A 741 16.77 12.25 21.74
C TRP A 741 16.22 13.65 21.58
N GLN A 742 16.65 14.38 20.56
CA GLN A 742 16.08 15.68 20.20
C GLN A 742 14.61 15.56 19.82
N SER A 743 14.25 14.52 19.05
CA SER A 743 12.86 14.24 18.68
C SER A 743 11.98 13.94 19.92
N MET A 744 12.49 13.12 20.86
CA MET A 744 11.79 12.80 22.11
C MET A 744 11.68 14.02 23.03
N ALA A 745 12.74 14.80 23.21
CA ALA A 745 12.73 15.99 24.05
C ALA A 745 11.70 17.01 23.55
N ARG A 746 11.66 17.24 22.23
CA ARG A 746 10.66 18.09 21.60
C ARG A 746 9.23 17.57 21.80
N ALA A 747 9.01 16.26 21.68
CA ALA A 747 7.69 15.66 21.91
C ALA A 747 7.25 15.86 23.38
N SER A 748 8.14 15.60 24.33
CA SER A 748 7.89 15.77 25.77
C SER A 748 7.58 17.21 26.16
N ILE A 749 8.35 18.20 25.70
CA ILE A 749 8.09 19.62 26.00
C ILE A 749 6.74 20.05 25.41
N ARG A 750 6.41 19.58 24.21
CA ARG A 750 5.10 19.86 23.59
C ARG A 750 3.95 19.30 24.42
N GLU A 751 4.05 18.05 24.86
CA GLU A 751 3.05 17.40 25.71
C GLU A 751 2.91 18.10 27.05
N ASP A 752 4.03 18.48 27.66
CA ASP A 752 4.04 19.23 28.91
C ASP A 752 3.31 20.58 28.77
N LEU A 753 3.40 21.24 27.61
CA LEU A 753 2.68 22.49 27.37
C LEU A 753 1.18 22.28 27.22
N TYR A 754 0.75 21.27 26.46
CA TYR A 754 -0.67 20.93 26.37
C TYR A 754 -1.25 20.54 27.73
N ALA A 755 -0.53 19.73 28.50
CA ALA A 755 -0.94 19.36 29.86
C ALA A 755 -1.03 20.58 30.80
N ALA A 756 -0.06 21.51 30.73
CA ALA A 756 -0.09 22.73 31.52
C ALA A 756 -1.26 23.65 31.12
N HIS A 757 -1.51 23.80 29.82
CA HIS A 757 -2.63 24.61 29.31
C HIS A 757 -3.99 24.00 29.68
N SER A 758 -4.14 22.68 29.57
CA SER A 758 -5.33 21.94 30.02
C SER A 758 -5.58 22.13 31.52
N ALA A 759 -4.55 22.01 32.36
CA ALA A 759 -4.67 22.22 33.80
C ALA A 759 -4.99 23.68 34.17
N LEU A 760 -4.37 24.66 33.50
CA LEU A 760 -4.68 26.07 33.71
C LEU A 760 -6.11 26.41 33.27
N THR A 761 -6.59 25.78 32.20
CA THR A 761 -8.00 25.92 31.77
C THR A 761 -8.94 25.46 32.87
N ALA A 762 -8.66 24.32 33.51
CA ALA A 762 -9.44 23.84 34.65
C ALA A 762 -9.40 24.80 35.85
N ASP A 763 -8.23 25.35 36.18
CA ASP A 763 -8.09 26.35 37.25
C ASP A 763 -8.88 27.63 36.97
N VAL A 764 -8.87 28.13 35.73
CA VAL A 764 -9.65 29.30 35.32
C VAL A 764 -11.16 29.00 35.36
N LEU A 765 -11.57 27.81 34.90
CA LEU A 765 -12.96 27.36 34.95
C LEU A 765 -13.49 27.21 36.38
N ALA A 766 -12.62 26.87 37.35
CA ALA A 766 -12.97 26.75 38.76
C ALA A 766 -13.26 28.11 39.42
N VAL A 767 -12.87 29.22 38.78
CA VAL A 767 -13.12 30.58 39.26
C VAL A 767 -14.30 31.22 38.51
N GLY A 768 -15.07 32.05 39.21
CA GLY A 768 -16.30 32.67 38.69
C GLY A 768 -17.57 31.87 38.99
N ASN A 769 -18.72 32.35 38.52
CA ASN A 769 -20.03 31.70 38.68
C ASN A 769 -20.47 31.02 37.37
N GLY A 770 -21.63 30.35 37.37
CA GLY A 770 -22.13 29.61 36.20
C GLY A 770 -22.35 30.44 34.93
N THR A 771 -22.51 31.76 35.04
CA THR A 771 -22.76 32.68 33.91
C THR A 771 -21.56 33.57 33.57
N SER A 772 -20.40 33.32 34.18
CA SER A 772 -19.19 34.11 33.92
C SER A 772 -18.63 33.81 32.54
N THR A 773 -18.41 34.86 31.75
CA THR A 773 -17.71 34.81 30.45
C THR A 773 -16.24 34.39 30.63
N PRO A 774 -15.56 33.88 29.58
CA PRO A 774 -14.14 33.56 29.64
C PRO A 774 -13.27 34.72 30.18
N GLU A 775 -13.54 35.95 29.72
CA GLU A 775 -12.84 37.15 30.20
C GLU A 775 -13.03 37.41 31.70
N GLN A 776 -14.26 37.25 32.20
CA GLN A 776 -14.55 37.42 33.63
C GLN A 776 -13.87 36.34 34.48
N ARG A 777 -13.84 35.09 34.01
CA ARG A 777 -13.15 33.98 34.69
C ARG A 777 -11.64 34.23 34.72
N PHE A 778 -11.07 34.60 33.58
CA PHE A 778 -9.64 34.91 33.48
C PHE A 778 -9.26 36.05 34.42
N LYS A 779 -10.02 37.15 34.43
CA LYS A 779 -9.76 38.29 35.31
C LYS A 779 -9.82 37.90 36.79
N ALA A 780 -10.83 37.15 37.20
CA ALA A 780 -10.95 36.69 38.57
C ALA A 780 -9.81 35.72 38.97
N TRP A 781 -9.38 34.85 38.04
CA TRP A 781 -8.22 33.99 38.23
C TRP A 781 -6.91 34.81 38.28
N GLU A 782 -6.75 35.81 37.43
CA GLU A 782 -5.60 36.72 37.40
C GLU A 782 -5.48 37.51 38.69
N GLU A 783 -6.58 38.06 39.22
CA GLU A 783 -6.60 38.78 40.51
C GLU A 783 -6.14 37.88 41.67
N LYS A 784 -6.57 36.61 41.68
CA LYS A 784 -6.15 35.62 42.69
C LYS A 784 -4.66 35.24 42.56
N ASN A 785 -4.11 35.30 41.35
CA ASN A 785 -2.75 34.81 41.04
C ASN A 785 -1.75 35.91 40.61
N ALA A 786 -2.10 37.19 40.80
CA ALA A 786 -1.38 38.33 40.20
C ALA A 786 0.15 38.33 40.43
N PRO A 787 0.69 38.05 41.65
CA PRO A 787 2.14 38.06 41.87
C PRO A 787 2.88 36.96 41.12
N ILE A 788 2.24 35.80 40.90
CA ILE A 788 2.83 34.67 40.18
C ILE A 788 2.73 34.93 38.67
N LEU A 789 1.57 35.39 38.19
CA LEU A 789 1.36 35.69 36.78
C LEU A 789 2.29 36.81 36.27
N SER A 790 2.49 37.86 37.05
CA SER A 790 3.41 38.95 36.68
C SER A 790 4.85 38.47 36.52
N ARG A 791 5.33 37.62 37.44
CA ARG A 791 6.67 37.00 37.32
C ARG A 791 6.76 36.08 36.12
N ALA A 792 5.72 35.27 35.89
CA ALA A 792 5.68 34.35 34.75
C ALA A 792 5.71 35.10 33.41
N ARG A 793 4.91 36.16 33.25
CA ARG A 793 4.91 37.02 32.05
C ARG A 793 6.29 37.60 31.78
N THR A 794 6.92 38.20 32.80
CA THR A 794 8.28 38.77 32.68
C THR A 794 9.28 37.73 32.16
N THR A 795 9.28 36.51 32.73
CA THR A 795 10.19 35.45 32.28
C THR A 795 9.86 34.94 30.87
N LEU A 796 8.57 34.83 30.52
CA LEU A 796 8.17 34.39 29.17
C LEU A 796 8.52 35.45 28.12
N ASP A 797 8.33 36.73 28.41
CA ASP A 797 8.69 37.86 27.54
C ASP A 797 10.22 37.94 27.33
N GLU A 798 11.02 37.74 28.39
CA GLU A 798 12.47 37.65 28.30
C GLU A 798 12.92 36.48 27.41
N ILE A 799 12.26 35.33 27.53
CA ILE A 799 12.53 34.17 26.69
C ILE A 799 12.15 34.47 25.24
N GLN A 800 10.99 35.11 25.00
CA GLN A 800 10.53 35.51 23.66
C GLN A 800 11.47 36.50 22.97
N GLY A 801 12.05 37.43 23.73
CA GLY A 801 13.01 38.42 23.23
C GLY A 801 14.43 37.90 23.01
N SER A 802 14.71 36.62 23.31
CA SER A 802 16.03 36.01 23.12
C SER A 802 16.32 35.71 21.65
N ASP A 803 17.50 36.10 21.16
CA ASP A 803 17.97 35.83 19.79
C ASP A 803 18.18 34.33 19.51
N ALA A 804 18.37 33.52 20.55
CA ALA A 804 18.47 32.05 20.46
C ALA A 804 17.38 31.38 21.30
N PHE A 805 16.57 30.54 20.65
CA PHE A 805 15.57 29.67 21.27
C PHE A 805 16.06 28.22 21.20
N ASP A 806 16.70 27.76 22.28
CA ASP A 806 17.17 26.38 22.41
C ASP A 806 16.31 25.58 23.41
N LEU A 807 16.71 24.33 23.63
CA LEU A 807 16.03 23.43 24.56
C LEU A 807 16.05 23.95 26.01
N ALA A 808 17.09 24.70 26.40
CA ALA A 808 17.21 25.25 27.75
C ALA A 808 16.20 26.38 27.96
N ASN A 809 16.09 27.32 27.02
CA ASN A 809 15.08 28.39 27.06
C ASN A 809 13.65 27.81 27.17
N LEU A 810 13.33 26.80 26.35
CA LEU A 810 12.02 26.16 26.38
C LEU A 810 11.78 25.35 27.66
N SER A 811 12.81 24.72 28.22
CA SER A 811 12.69 24.05 29.52
C SER A 811 12.38 25.04 30.65
N VAL A 812 12.95 26.24 30.61
CA VAL A 812 12.64 27.33 31.55
C VAL A 812 11.20 27.82 31.32
N ALA A 813 10.79 28.07 30.08
CA ALA A 813 9.41 28.45 29.75
C ALA A 813 8.41 27.43 30.29
N MET A 814 8.68 26.13 30.12
CA MET A 814 7.84 25.05 30.64
C MET A 814 7.78 25.01 32.16
N ARG A 815 8.90 25.24 32.85
CA ARG A 815 8.92 25.35 34.31
C ARG A 815 8.10 26.56 34.78
N THR A 816 8.17 27.68 34.07
CA THR A 816 7.40 28.89 34.36
C THR A 816 5.90 28.62 34.22
N MET A 817 5.48 27.99 33.11
CA MET A 817 4.09 27.57 32.89
C MET A 817 3.59 26.63 34.01
N ARG A 818 4.39 25.64 34.41
CA ARG A 818 4.04 24.74 35.53
C ARG A 818 3.98 25.45 36.88
N THR A 819 4.69 26.55 37.07
CA THR A 819 4.66 27.33 38.32
C THR A 819 3.31 28.02 38.50
N LEU A 820 2.63 28.37 37.41
CA LEU A 820 1.26 28.91 37.44
C LEU A 820 0.25 27.92 38.07
N LEU A 821 0.53 26.62 38.06
CA LEU A 821 -0.35 25.56 38.61
C LEU A 821 -0.18 25.30 40.12
N ARG A 822 0.90 25.78 40.75
CA ARG A 822 1.35 25.30 42.08
C ARG A 822 0.59 25.85 43.29
N GLN A 823 -0.70 26.15 43.19
CA GLN A 823 -1.49 26.63 44.34
C GLN A 823 -2.84 25.94 44.57
N HIS A 824 -2.88 24.62 44.41
CA HIS A 824 -3.97 23.80 44.98
C HIS A 824 -3.38 22.76 45.96
N SER A 825 -2.91 23.26 47.11
CA SER A 825 -2.72 22.46 48.33
C SER A 825 -3.30 23.21 49.51
#